data_AF-A0A194VPV8-F1
#
_entry.id   AF-A0A194VPV8-F1
#
_cell.length_a   1.000
_cell.length_b   1.000
_cell.length_c   1.000
_cell.angle_alpha   90.00
_cell.angle_beta   90.00
_cell.angle_gamma   90.00
#
_symmetry.space_group_name_H-M   'P 1'
#
loop_
_entity.id
_entity.type
_entity.pdbx_description
1 polymer ?
#
loop_
_entity_poly.entity_id
_entity_poly.type
_entity_poly.pdbx_seq_one_letter_code
_entity_poly.pdbx_strand_id
1 'polypeptide(L)'
;MAGSFFLLAAALSQLCHGVMCAPAPEQQPLSLHDTAPSPVPVTPEKIEARKLHGRFLHISDFHPDEFYKVHASTSADRACHRGKGPAGTYGAETSDCDSPISLVNATFDWVISSGLRDDIDFVIWTGDNARHDSDENIPRSAAQVIGTNRLLADKFAETFSDAKGMRVPVVPTFGNNDILPHNVLMPGPNKWLARYADIWRKFIPEEQHHSFEFGGWFYVEVIPNQLAVFSLNTLYFFDRNAAIDDCTKPSEPGFKHMEWLRVQLQYMRERGMKAILMGHVPPARTDSKVLWEESCWQKYTLWLQQYRDVVISSLYGHMNIDHFMLLDTKEIDITSAGVTSEEGATVREHLDDELSIQSATDYLEEVRDGWAKLPKPELYSDDEATSGKGKKKKGKGKKDKNKKLGGKWAERYHLAFVSPSIVPNYFPTLRVFDYNITGLENAVTWADYTDLTKQPPTIGGSEVDLEETMTPELELRDLSDDELPDVEAEKRSNNIKKDKHKKKGKKKNKKNKKGKGKKPGKGKDPNLVVPNPPAKSAPPGPAYSPQPLTLTGYTQYFANLTHINNDMTGQFDDLETEKWREGKHGDKKPKSKPRPHKFKFEVEYTTYEDKLYNLTDLTVRSFVDLAYRMGQTANGKSDELALPSGDSAIDLDDIEAEDLESEELELQDIHVLEDEDDINESDEDGSVEAEKKKKGKKGKKDKKKKKKKKTRKSNKTWLHFLKHAFVSTVDDDDLKGESA
;
A
#
# COMPACT_ATOMS: atom_id res chain seq x y z
N MET A 1 -9.35 -55.98 -49.11
CA MET A 1 -8.17 -56.67 -49.69
C MET A 1 -6.96 -55.87 -49.21
N ALA A 2 -6.20 -56.30 -48.19
CA ALA A 2 -5.27 -57.45 -48.19
C ALA A 2 -4.23 -57.31 -49.32
N GLY A 3 -2.91 -57.27 -49.09
CA GLY A 3 -2.11 -57.33 -47.85
C GLY A 3 -0.78 -58.07 -48.09
N SER A 4 0.37 -57.48 -47.70
CA SER A 4 1.74 -58.06 -47.53
C SER A 4 2.68 -56.86 -47.28
N PHE A 5 3.33 -56.63 -46.13
CA PHE A 5 4.30 -57.38 -45.31
C PHE A 5 5.71 -57.58 -45.91
N PHE A 6 6.70 -57.09 -45.15
CA PHE A 6 8.15 -57.40 -45.11
C PHE A 6 8.97 -57.50 -46.41
N LEU A 7 9.97 -56.61 -46.56
CA LEU A 7 11.40 -56.95 -46.72
C LEU A 7 12.26 -55.71 -47.06
N LEU A 8 12.92 -55.11 -46.06
CA LEU A 8 14.14 -54.31 -46.28
C LEU A 8 14.97 -54.14 -44.98
N ALA A 9 15.18 -55.25 -44.29
CA ALA A 9 16.18 -55.39 -43.23
C ALA A 9 17.31 -56.31 -43.73
N ALA A 10 18.14 -55.80 -44.66
CA ALA A 10 19.26 -56.57 -45.23
C ALA A 10 20.30 -55.65 -45.94
N ALA A 11 21.10 -54.92 -45.17
CA ALA A 11 22.37 -54.39 -45.65
C ALA A 11 23.38 -54.33 -44.50
N LEU A 12 24.55 -54.96 -44.68
CA LEU A 12 25.75 -54.85 -43.84
C LEU A 12 25.63 -55.36 -42.39
N SER A 13 25.13 -56.59 -42.24
CA SER A 13 25.69 -57.51 -41.24
C SER A 13 26.75 -58.38 -41.91
N GLN A 14 28.03 -58.12 -41.64
CA GLN A 14 29.11 -59.09 -41.87
C GLN A 14 30.22 -58.94 -40.84
N LEU A 15 30.45 -60.06 -40.13
CA LEU A 15 31.68 -60.44 -39.43
C LEU A 15 32.02 -59.75 -38.09
N CYS A 16 31.46 -60.33 -37.02
CA CYS A 16 32.11 -60.38 -35.72
C CYS A 16 33.47 -61.10 -35.81
N HIS A 17 34.51 -60.63 -35.11
CA HIS A 17 35.06 -61.27 -33.88
C HIS A 17 36.43 -60.68 -33.46
N GLY A 18 36.48 -60.17 -32.22
CA GLY A 18 37.60 -60.37 -31.28
C GLY A 18 38.90 -59.57 -31.44
N VAL A 19 39.14 -58.64 -30.51
CA VAL A 19 40.47 -58.30 -29.96
C VAL A 19 40.33 -58.04 -28.45
N MET A 20 41.28 -58.52 -27.63
CA MET A 20 41.34 -58.31 -26.17
C MET A 20 42.39 -57.25 -25.76
N CYS A 21 42.33 -56.86 -24.49
CA CYS A 21 43.05 -55.75 -23.83
C CYS A 21 44.58 -55.69 -24.02
N ALA A 22 45.12 -54.47 -23.94
CA ALA A 22 46.47 -54.14 -23.46
C ALA A 22 46.45 -52.78 -22.72
N PRO A 23 47.35 -52.51 -21.75
CA PRO A 23 47.21 -51.42 -20.77
C PRO A 23 47.82 -50.07 -21.20
N ALA A 24 47.52 -49.03 -20.43
CA ALA A 24 47.99 -47.65 -20.63
C ALA A 24 49.47 -47.43 -20.25
N PRO A 25 50.17 -46.47 -20.90
CA PRO A 25 51.53 -46.06 -20.51
C PRO A 25 51.54 -44.99 -19.39
N GLU A 26 52.61 -45.00 -18.60
CA GLU A 26 52.84 -44.16 -17.42
C GLU A 26 53.01 -42.65 -17.69
N GLN A 27 52.69 -41.84 -16.68
CA GLN A 27 53.23 -40.49 -16.54
C GLN A 27 54.64 -40.56 -15.95
N GLN A 28 55.58 -39.76 -16.47
CA GLN A 28 56.78 -39.36 -15.72
C GLN A 28 57.09 -37.85 -15.91
N PRO A 29 57.75 -37.21 -14.94
CA PRO A 29 57.56 -35.80 -14.65
C PRO A 29 58.63 -34.89 -15.29
N LEU A 30 58.30 -33.61 -15.43
CA LEU A 30 59.24 -32.55 -15.77
C LEU A 30 59.32 -31.55 -14.60
N SER A 31 60.49 -31.47 -13.96
CA SER A 31 60.76 -30.61 -12.82
C SER A 31 61.77 -29.52 -13.18
N LEU A 32 61.33 -28.27 -13.00
CA LEU A 32 62.11 -27.07 -12.62
C LEU A 32 63.50 -26.84 -13.26
N HIS A 33 63.59 -25.84 -14.15
CA HIS A 33 63.93 -24.46 -13.75
C HIS A 33 64.04 -23.54 -14.97
N ASP A 34 63.31 -22.42 -15.00
CA ASP A 34 63.98 -21.10 -14.99
C ASP A 34 63.02 -19.96 -14.61
N THR A 35 63.56 -18.86 -14.09
CA THR A 35 62.79 -17.82 -13.39
C THR A 35 62.19 -16.75 -14.29
N ALA A 36 60.88 -16.52 -14.18
CA ALA A 36 60.21 -15.28 -14.58
C ALA A 36 59.88 -14.43 -13.33
N PRO A 37 59.87 -13.09 -13.41
CA PRO A 37 59.67 -12.23 -12.24
C PRO A 37 58.28 -12.42 -11.63
N SER A 38 58.22 -12.44 -10.30
CA SER A 38 56.98 -12.65 -9.55
C SER A 38 55.88 -11.69 -10.02
N PRO A 39 54.65 -12.17 -10.28
CA PRO A 39 53.51 -11.27 -10.24
C PRO A 39 53.47 -10.68 -8.84
N VAL A 40 53.43 -9.35 -8.75
CA VAL A 40 53.12 -8.66 -7.50
C VAL A 40 51.82 -9.29 -6.99
N PRO A 41 51.73 -9.70 -5.71
CA PRO A 41 50.46 -10.13 -5.16
C PRO A 41 49.54 -8.91 -5.20
N VAL A 42 48.67 -8.89 -6.23
CA VAL A 42 47.49 -8.04 -6.22
C VAL A 42 46.71 -8.57 -5.03
N THR A 43 46.81 -7.85 -3.91
CA THR A 43 45.89 -8.03 -2.79
C THR A 43 44.50 -8.07 -3.40
N PRO A 44 43.69 -9.12 -3.16
CA PRO A 44 42.31 -9.06 -3.58
C PRO A 44 41.76 -7.78 -2.97
N GLU A 45 41.30 -6.86 -3.83
CA GLU A 45 40.57 -5.69 -3.34
C GLU A 45 39.49 -6.26 -2.45
N LYS A 46 39.49 -5.83 -1.18
CA LYS A 46 38.34 -6.05 -0.32
C LYS A 46 37.19 -5.37 -1.03
N ILE A 47 36.40 -6.15 -1.75
CA ILE A 47 35.05 -5.75 -2.12
C ILE A 47 34.40 -5.48 -0.77
N GLU A 48 34.24 -4.20 -0.44
CA GLU A 48 33.57 -3.83 0.79
C GLU A 48 32.13 -4.32 0.63
N ALA A 49 31.81 -5.41 1.34
CA ALA A 49 30.46 -5.95 1.40
C ALA A 49 29.52 -4.80 1.75
N ARG A 50 28.44 -4.68 0.97
CA ARG A 50 27.50 -3.58 1.17
C ARG A 50 26.96 -3.68 2.60
N LYS A 51 26.80 -2.55 3.27
CA LYS A 51 26.16 -2.50 4.59
C LYS A 51 24.69 -2.17 4.41
N LEU A 52 23.85 -2.63 5.33
CA LEU A 52 22.48 -2.14 5.39
C LEU A 52 22.49 -0.66 5.80
N HIS A 53 21.73 0.14 5.06
CA HIS A 53 21.54 1.57 5.33
C HIS A 53 20.35 1.80 6.27
N GLY A 54 19.44 0.83 6.38
CA GLY A 54 18.20 0.98 7.12
C GLY A 54 17.14 1.76 6.36
N ARG A 55 17.16 1.72 5.02
CA ARG A 55 16.28 2.53 4.16
C ARG A 55 15.71 1.72 3.00
N PHE A 56 14.48 2.01 2.56
CA PHE A 56 13.92 1.44 1.33
C PHE A 56 13.03 2.44 0.59
N LEU A 57 12.97 2.30 -0.74
CA LEU A 57 12.11 3.11 -1.61
C LEU A 57 10.75 2.42 -1.80
N HIS A 58 9.66 3.18 -1.65
CA HIS A 58 8.32 2.81 -2.11
C HIS A 58 7.92 3.78 -3.22
N ILE A 59 7.54 3.24 -4.38
CA ILE A 59 7.14 3.97 -5.58
C ILE A 59 6.01 3.22 -6.31
N SER A 60 5.08 3.94 -6.91
CA SER A 60 3.84 3.35 -7.46
C SER A 60 3.30 4.12 -8.66
N ASP A 61 2.40 3.49 -9.41
CA ASP A 61 1.43 4.13 -10.29
C ASP A 61 2.12 5.10 -11.28
N PHE A 62 2.95 4.54 -12.16
CA PHE A 62 3.72 5.31 -13.14
C PHE A 62 2.88 5.75 -14.32
N HIS A 63 1.94 4.92 -14.77
CA HIS A 63 1.10 5.16 -15.96
C HIS A 63 1.82 5.84 -17.14
N PRO A 64 2.88 5.23 -17.72
CA PRO A 64 3.52 5.74 -18.92
C PRO A 64 2.54 5.77 -20.11
N ASP A 65 2.34 6.96 -20.67
CA ASP A 65 1.62 7.17 -21.92
C ASP A 65 2.59 7.54 -23.07
N GLU A 66 2.49 6.78 -24.15
CA GLU A 66 3.24 6.94 -25.40
C GLU A 66 2.60 7.99 -26.34
N PHE A 67 1.35 8.39 -26.10
CA PHE A 67 0.59 9.31 -26.95
C PHE A 67 0.58 10.76 -26.45
N TYR A 68 1.00 10.99 -25.20
CA TYR A 68 1.09 12.27 -24.54
C TYR A 68 1.85 13.28 -25.39
N LYS A 69 1.27 14.47 -25.56
CA LYS A 69 1.89 15.56 -26.32
C LYS A 69 1.97 16.82 -25.47
N VAL A 70 3.18 17.33 -25.35
CA VAL A 70 3.46 18.65 -24.78
C VAL A 70 2.64 19.71 -25.53
N HIS A 71 1.98 20.58 -24.77
CA HIS A 71 1.00 21.60 -25.16
C HIS A 71 -0.30 21.06 -25.79
N ALA A 72 -0.67 19.80 -25.58
CA ALA A 72 -1.99 19.26 -25.90
C ALA A 72 -3.07 19.70 -24.88
N SER A 73 -4.33 19.41 -25.21
CA SER A 73 -5.49 19.62 -24.33
C SER A 73 -5.53 18.57 -23.22
N THR A 74 -5.73 19.00 -21.99
CA THR A 74 -6.05 18.16 -20.83
C THR A 74 -7.53 17.77 -20.76
N SER A 75 -8.36 18.18 -21.72
CA SER A 75 -9.79 17.87 -21.76
C SER A 75 -10.10 16.37 -21.97
N ALA A 76 -11.23 15.92 -21.41
CA ALA A 76 -11.64 14.51 -21.43
C ALA A 76 -11.72 13.91 -22.85
N ASP A 77 -12.15 14.70 -23.84
CA ASP A 77 -12.21 14.28 -25.25
C ASP A 77 -10.83 14.08 -25.91
N ARG A 78 -9.73 14.27 -25.17
CA ARG A 78 -8.36 14.37 -25.71
C ARG A 78 -7.26 13.74 -24.86
N ALA A 79 -7.42 13.67 -23.54
CA ALA A 79 -6.49 13.02 -22.60
C ALA A 79 -4.99 13.34 -22.87
N CYS A 80 -4.63 14.60 -23.11
CA CYS A 80 -3.29 15.05 -23.51
C CYS A 80 -2.71 14.45 -24.81
N HIS A 81 -3.49 13.69 -25.60
CA HIS A 81 -3.04 13.12 -26.87
C HIS A 81 -3.20 14.07 -28.07
N ARG A 82 -4.03 15.13 -27.96
CA ARG A 82 -4.39 16.00 -29.10
C ARG A 82 -4.92 17.39 -28.69
N GLY A 83 -5.16 18.25 -29.66
CA GLY A 83 -5.62 19.63 -29.44
C GLY A 83 -4.47 20.58 -29.07
N LYS A 84 -4.82 21.70 -28.42
CA LYS A 84 -3.86 22.65 -27.83
C LYS A 84 -4.36 23.05 -26.44
N GLY A 85 -3.50 22.96 -25.43
CA GLY A 85 -3.81 23.23 -24.03
C GLY A 85 -2.55 23.26 -23.17
N PRO A 86 -2.65 23.00 -21.86
CA PRO A 86 -1.61 23.28 -20.88
C PRO A 86 -0.57 22.17 -20.68
N ALA A 87 -0.72 21.01 -21.33
CA ALA A 87 0.09 19.82 -21.06
C ALA A 87 1.60 20.12 -21.04
N GLY A 88 2.25 19.97 -19.89
CA GLY A 88 3.65 20.36 -19.70
C GLY A 88 4.66 19.39 -20.30
N THR A 89 5.96 19.66 -20.12
CA THR A 89 7.03 18.76 -20.60
C THR A 89 7.13 17.48 -19.76
N TYR A 90 6.83 17.55 -18.47
CA TYR A 90 6.93 16.44 -17.51
C TYR A 90 5.56 15.98 -16.97
N GLY A 91 4.47 16.31 -17.65
CA GLY A 91 3.12 16.00 -17.22
C GLY A 91 2.26 17.24 -17.07
N ALA A 92 0.99 17.01 -16.77
CA ALA A 92 0.00 18.04 -16.48
C ALA A 92 -0.55 17.77 -15.08
N GLU A 93 0.02 18.44 -14.08
CA GLU A 93 -0.39 18.28 -12.69
C GLU A 93 -1.89 18.52 -12.51
N THR A 94 -2.50 17.82 -11.55
CA THR A 94 -3.92 17.97 -11.17
C THR A 94 -4.94 17.61 -12.24
N SER A 95 -4.50 17.11 -13.41
CA SER A 95 -5.35 16.60 -14.48
C SER A 95 -5.39 15.07 -14.49
N ASP A 96 -6.31 14.48 -15.25
CA ASP A 96 -6.35 13.01 -15.45
C ASP A 96 -5.52 12.53 -16.66
N CYS A 97 -4.54 13.33 -17.10
CA CYS A 97 -3.55 12.90 -18.06
C CYS A 97 -2.48 12.01 -17.42
N ASP A 98 -2.20 10.89 -18.08
CA ASP A 98 -1.14 9.95 -17.72
C ASP A 98 0.28 10.52 -17.91
N SER A 99 1.28 9.83 -17.37
CA SER A 99 2.68 10.29 -17.36
C SER A 99 3.33 10.26 -18.75
N PRO A 100 3.91 11.36 -19.25
CA PRO A 100 4.77 11.28 -20.41
C PRO A 100 6.06 10.50 -20.09
N ILE A 101 6.62 9.85 -21.10
CA ILE A 101 7.89 9.11 -20.98
C ILE A 101 9.06 10.00 -20.49
N SER A 102 8.99 11.32 -20.69
CA SER A 102 9.92 12.31 -20.11
C SER A 102 9.92 12.34 -18.58
N LEU A 103 8.74 12.27 -17.94
CA LEU A 103 8.61 12.18 -16.49
C LEU A 103 9.21 10.88 -15.97
N VAL A 104 8.83 9.75 -16.60
CA VAL A 104 9.36 8.42 -16.24
C VAL A 104 10.88 8.40 -16.32
N ASN A 105 11.47 8.89 -17.42
CA ASN A 105 12.93 8.99 -17.55
C ASN A 105 13.54 9.86 -16.44
N ALA A 106 13.00 11.05 -16.22
CA ALA A 106 13.53 12.01 -15.24
C ALA A 106 13.45 11.49 -13.79
N THR A 107 12.45 10.67 -13.47
CA THR A 107 12.34 9.99 -12.18
C THR A 107 13.49 9.03 -11.93
N PHE A 108 13.80 8.13 -12.88
CA PHE A 108 14.94 7.22 -12.75
C PHE A 108 16.28 7.97 -12.78
N ASP A 109 16.42 8.98 -13.64
CA ASP A 109 17.62 9.85 -13.68
C ASP A 109 17.85 10.58 -12.36
N TRP A 110 16.78 11.01 -11.67
CA TRP A 110 16.88 11.63 -10.33
C TRP A 110 17.25 10.59 -9.27
N VAL A 111 16.65 9.39 -9.26
CA VAL A 111 17.00 8.30 -8.32
C VAL A 111 18.48 7.90 -8.43
N ILE A 112 19.06 7.97 -9.65
CA ILE A 112 20.49 7.75 -9.90
C ILE A 112 21.32 8.96 -9.44
N SER A 113 20.98 10.18 -9.89
CA SER A 113 21.83 11.37 -9.71
C SER A 113 21.74 12.02 -8.33
N SER A 114 20.71 11.73 -7.54
CA SER A 114 20.60 12.10 -6.13
C SER A 114 21.46 11.24 -5.20
N GLY A 115 21.94 10.08 -5.66
CA GLY A 115 22.57 9.06 -4.82
C GLY A 115 21.58 8.10 -4.14
N LEU A 116 20.26 8.33 -4.23
CA LEU A 116 19.26 7.55 -3.51
C LEU A 116 19.37 6.04 -3.75
N ARG A 117 19.66 5.60 -4.99
CA ARG A 117 19.83 4.18 -5.30
C ARG A 117 20.94 3.48 -4.49
N ASP A 118 21.96 4.24 -4.07
CA ASP A 118 23.13 3.75 -3.37
C ASP A 118 22.87 3.70 -1.86
N ASP A 119 21.94 4.52 -1.35
CA ASP A 119 21.56 4.65 0.07
C ASP A 119 20.35 3.81 0.52
N ILE A 120 19.76 2.99 -0.37
CA ILE A 120 18.60 2.12 -0.05
C ILE A 120 18.93 0.62 -0.18
N ASP A 121 18.33 -0.18 0.70
CA ASP A 121 18.56 -1.62 0.81
C ASP A 121 17.69 -2.42 -0.17
N PHE A 122 16.46 -1.97 -0.44
CA PHE A 122 15.51 -2.59 -1.37
C PHE A 122 14.50 -1.59 -1.93
N VAL A 123 13.73 -2.00 -2.95
CA VAL A 123 12.64 -1.21 -3.57
C VAL A 123 11.34 -1.99 -3.56
N ILE A 124 10.24 -1.31 -3.22
CA ILE A 124 8.86 -1.78 -3.30
C ILE A 124 8.16 -1.01 -4.42
N TRP A 125 7.71 -1.73 -5.45
CA TRP A 125 7.08 -1.17 -6.64
C TRP A 125 5.64 -1.68 -6.76
N THR A 126 4.67 -0.85 -6.38
CA THR A 126 3.27 -1.27 -6.20
C THR A 126 2.39 -1.26 -7.47
N GLY A 127 3.02 -1.37 -8.65
CA GLY A 127 2.34 -1.63 -9.93
C GLY A 127 1.74 -0.40 -10.63
N ASP A 128 0.80 -0.67 -11.54
CA ASP A 128 0.13 0.27 -12.44
C ASP A 128 1.08 0.98 -13.42
N ASN A 129 1.51 0.15 -14.36
CA ASN A 129 2.57 0.41 -15.33
C ASN A 129 2.03 0.66 -16.73
N ALA A 130 0.71 0.70 -16.92
CA ALA A 130 0.06 1.01 -18.18
C ALA A 130 -0.91 2.17 -18.01
N ARG A 131 -0.81 3.18 -18.88
CA ARG A 131 -1.72 4.35 -18.94
C ARG A 131 -3.20 3.97 -18.86
N HIS A 132 -4.05 4.82 -18.30
CA HIS A 132 -5.51 4.66 -18.29
C HIS A 132 -6.07 4.59 -19.71
N ASP A 133 -7.33 4.17 -19.86
CA ASP A 133 -7.98 4.07 -21.18
C ASP A 133 -8.88 5.26 -21.53
N SER A 134 -8.37 6.45 -21.24
CA SER A 134 -9.11 7.73 -21.25
C SER A 134 -9.39 8.30 -22.65
N ASP A 135 -8.77 7.75 -23.72
CA ASP A 135 -9.01 8.19 -25.10
C ASP A 135 -9.69 7.10 -25.93
N GLU A 136 -11.01 7.26 -26.14
CA GLU A 136 -11.82 6.35 -26.97
C GLU A 136 -11.28 6.14 -28.41
N ASN A 137 -10.51 7.08 -28.95
CA ASN A 137 -9.91 6.95 -30.29
C ASN A 137 -8.61 6.12 -30.30
N ILE A 138 -7.99 5.90 -29.13
CA ILE A 138 -6.74 5.16 -28.95
C ILE A 138 -6.91 4.17 -27.78
N PRO A 139 -7.79 3.17 -27.91
CA PRO A 139 -8.03 2.20 -26.82
C PRO A 139 -6.79 1.35 -26.50
N ARG A 140 -6.66 0.94 -25.25
CA ARG A 140 -5.50 0.24 -24.69
C ARG A 140 -5.47 -1.19 -25.20
N SER A 141 -4.40 -1.55 -25.89
CA SER A 141 -4.18 -2.92 -26.35
C SER A 141 -3.29 -3.72 -25.39
N ALA A 142 -3.44 -5.04 -25.38
CA ALA A 142 -2.59 -5.93 -24.59
C ALA A 142 -1.10 -5.85 -24.98
N ALA A 143 -0.79 -5.44 -26.21
CA ALA A 143 0.59 -5.21 -26.64
C ALA A 143 1.22 -3.99 -25.94
N GLN A 144 0.45 -2.93 -25.72
CA GLN A 144 0.90 -1.73 -25.00
C GLN A 144 1.08 -2.02 -23.52
N VAL A 145 0.11 -2.68 -22.87
CA VAL A 145 0.22 -3.06 -21.45
C VAL A 145 1.48 -3.88 -21.18
N ILE A 146 1.76 -4.89 -22.01
CA ILE A 146 2.98 -5.69 -21.92
C ILE A 146 4.24 -4.88 -22.28
N GLY A 147 4.15 -3.95 -23.23
CA GLY A 147 5.23 -3.07 -23.64
C GLY A 147 5.68 -2.11 -22.55
N THR A 148 4.74 -1.43 -21.90
CA THR A 148 5.01 -0.45 -20.84
C THR A 148 5.46 -1.13 -19.54
N ASN A 149 4.89 -2.30 -19.22
CA ASN A 149 5.38 -3.14 -18.12
C ASN A 149 6.83 -3.60 -18.35
N ARG A 150 7.20 -3.97 -19.58
CA ARG A 150 8.58 -4.28 -19.92
C ARG A 150 9.48 -3.04 -19.87
N LEU A 151 9.03 -1.89 -20.36
CA LEU A 151 9.76 -0.61 -20.27
C LEU A 151 10.14 -0.26 -18.82
N LEU A 152 9.19 -0.35 -17.88
CA LEU A 152 9.47 -0.08 -16.47
C LEU A 152 10.32 -1.18 -15.82
N ALA A 153 10.06 -2.45 -16.12
CA ALA A 153 10.88 -3.57 -15.65
C ALA A 153 12.35 -3.43 -16.09
N ASP A 154 12.61 -3.06 -17.34
CA ASP A 154 13.97 -2.83 -17.83
C ASP A 154 14.59 -1.59 -17.14
N LYS A 155 13.85 -0.49 -16.94
CA LYS A 155 14.33 0.69 -16.19
C LYS A 155 14.68 0.40 -14.73
N PHE A 156 13.85 -0.36 -14.01
CA PHE A 156 14.16 -0.81 -12.65
C PHE A 156 15.39 -1.71 -12.65
N ALA A 157 15.48 -2.66 -13.58
CA ALA A 157 16.65 -3.54 -13.69
C ALA A 157 17.94 -2.74 -14.00
N GLU A 158 17.91 -1.78 -14.93
CA GLU A 158 19.05 -0.92 -15.29
C GLU A 158 19.47 0.00 -14.14
N THR A 159 18.52 0.55 -13.38
CA THR A 159 18.80 1.47 -12.26
C THR A 159 19.46 0.79 -11.08
N PHE A 160 19.06 -0.46 -10.81
CA PHE A 160 19.37 -1.19 -9.57
C PHE A 160 20.27 -2.42 -9.74
N SER A 161 20.76 -2.68 -10.96
CA SER A 161 21.77 -3.72 -11.24
C SER A 161 23.16 -3.14 -11.48
N ASP A 162 24.16 -3.99 -11.31
CA ASP A 162 25.54 -3.76 -11.74
C ASP A 162 26.04 -4.94 -12.62
N ALA A 163 27.35 -5.02 -12.86
CA ALA A 163 27.96 -6.06 -13.69
C ALA A 163 27.80 -7.51 -13.17
N LYS A 164 27.42 -7.70 -11.89
CA LYS A 164 27.20 -9.01 -11.24
C LYS A 164 25.73 -9.41 -11.15
N GLY A 165 24.81 -8.45 -11.30
CA GLY A 165 23.37 -8.65 -11.23
C GLY A 165 22.68 -7.57 -10.40
N MET A 166 21.54 -7.93 -9.80
CA MET A 166 20.72 -7.00 -9.02
C MET A 166 21.38 -6.65 -7.69
N ARG A 167 21.81 -5.39 -7.52
CA ARG A 167 22.50 -4.88 -6.33
C ARG A 167 21.54 -4.37 -5.26
N VAL A 168 20.39 -3.84 -5.68
CA VAL A 168 19.23 -3.53 -4.83
C VAL A 168 18.08 -4.42 -5.31
N PRO A 169 17.53 -5.35 -4.50
CA PRO A 169 16.36 -6.12 -4.90
C PRO A 169 15.15 -5.19 -5.08
N VAL A 170 14.47 -5.35 -6.21
CA VAL A 170 13.20 -4.66 -6.52
C VAL A 170 12.09 -5.68 -6.46
N VAL A 171 11.05 -5.41 -5.69
CA VAL A 171 9.89 -6.29 -5.52
C VAL A 171 8.68 -5.67 -6.22
N PRO A 172 8.31 -6.15 -7.42
CA PRO A 172 7.12 -5.68 -8.14
C PRO A 172 5.83 -6.35 -7.63
N THR A 173 4.72 -5.65 -7.83
CA THR A 173 3.39 -6.24 -8.05
C THR A 173 2.76 -5.61 -9.30
N PHE A 174 1.66 -6.16 -9.80
CA PHE A 174 0.88 -5.56 -10.89
C PHE A 174 -0.37 -4.89 -10.31
N GLY A 175 -0.77 -3.79 -10.91
CA GLY A 175 -2.01 -3.10 -10.58
C GLY A 175 -3.18 -3.49 -11.47
N ASN A 176 -4.30 -2.77 -11.35
CA ASN A 176 -5.53 -3.07 -12.06
C ASN A 176 -5.56 -2.56 -13.51
N ASN A 177 -4.63 -1.66 -13.87
CA ASN A 177 -4.39 -1.23 -15.25
C ASN A 177 -3.39 -2.14 -16.00
N ASP A 178 -2.63 -2.97 -15.29
CA ASP A 178 -1.66 -3.92 -15.86
C ASP A 178 -2.28 -5.19 -16.48
N ILE A 179 -3.61 -5.31 -16.48
CA ILE A 179 -4.36 -6.45 -17.01
C ILE A 179 -5.45 -5.95 -17.97
N LEU A 180 -5.68 -6.67 -19.06
CA LEU A 180 -6.86 -6.51 -19.92
C LEU A 180 -7.70 -7.79 -20.00
N PRO A 181 -9.04 -7.69 -19.89
CA PRO A 181 -9.83 -6.48 -19.62
C PRO A 181 -9.50 -5.84 -18.26
N HIS A 182 -9.65 -4.52 -18.16
CA HIS A 182 -9.34 -3.74 -16.95
C HIS A 182 -10.03 -4.35 -15.71
N ASN A 183 -9.33 -4.40 -14.58
CA ASN A 183 -9.75 -5.06 -13.33
C ASN A 183 -9.95 -6.59 -13.39
N VAL A 184 -10.07 -7.20 -14.58
CA VAL A 184 -10.51 -8.60 -14.74
C VAL A 184 -9.33 -9.54 -14.94
N LEU A 185 -8.75 -10.01 -13.83
CA LEU A 185 -7.76 -11.08 -13.82
C LEU A 185 -8.44 -12.43 -13.55
N MET A 186 -8.46 -13.30 -14.56
CA MET A 186 -8.89 -14.70 -14.40
C MET A 186 -7.99 -15.47 -13.42
N PRO A 187 -8.46 -16.55 -12.78
CA PRO A 187 -7.62 -17.48 -12.03
C PRO A 187 -6.41 -17.96 -12.85
N GLY A 188 -5.27 -18.16 -12.17
CA GLY A 188 -4.07 -18.73 -12.80
C GLY A 188 -4.13 -20.27 -12.90
N PRO A 189 -3.23 -20.89 -13.70
CA PRO A 189 -2.27 -20.25 -14.58
C PRO A 189 -2.94 -19.62 -15.82
N ASN A 190 -2.49 -18.44 -16.23
CA ASN A 190 -3.08 -17.71 -17.35
C ASN A 190 -2.02 -16.96 -18.19
N LYS A 191 -2.46 -16.42 -19.35
CA LYS A 191 -1.57 -15.77 -20.31
C LYS A 191 -0.91 -14.49 -19.79
N TRP A 192 -1.52 -13.78 -18.84
CA TRP A 192 -0.91 -12.59 -18.24
C TRP A 192 0.22 -13.00 -17.31
N LEU A 193 -0.04 -13.92 -16.36
CA LEU A 193 0.98 -14.42 -15.44
C LEU A 193 2.18 -15.04 -16.18
N ALA A 194 1.94 -15.81 -17.25
CA ALA A 194 3.01 -16.35 -18.10
C ALA A 194 3.84 -15.28 -18.84
N ARG A 195 3.27 -14.09 -19.12
CA ARG A 195 4.03 -12.95 -19.68
C ARG A 195 4.80 -12.21 -18.61
N TYR A 196 4.20 -12.01 -17.43
CA TYR A 196 4.89 -11.39 -16.31
C TYR A 196 6.04 -12.26 -15.76
N ALA A 197 5.95 -13.58 -15.83
CA ALA A 197 7.04 -14.49 -15.47
C ALA A 197 8.30 -14.30 -16.34
N ASP A 198 8.12 -13.94 -17.62
CA ASP A 198 9.21 -13.55 -18.53
C ASP A 198 9.75 -12.14 -18.20
N ILE A 199 8.86 -11.15 -18.07
CA ILE A 199 9.24 -9.75 -17.81
C ILE A 199 9.94 -9.59 -16.45
N TRP A 200 9.49 -10.32 -15.42
CA TRP A 200 9.97 -10.20 -14.05
C TRP A 200 10.95 -11.30 -13.62
N ARG A 201 11.49 -12.08 -14.57
CA ARG A 201 12.50 -13.13 -14.31
C ARG A 201 13.77 -12.64 -13.60
N LYS A 202 14.02 -11.33 -13.54
CA LYS A 202 15.13 -10.73 -12.78
C LYS A 202 14.77 -10.39 -11.33
N PHE A 203 13.48 -10.26 -11.01
CA PHE A 203 12.95 -9.81 -9.71
C PHE A 203 12.38 -10.96 -8.86
N ILE A 204 11.88 -12.02 -9.50
CA ILE A 204 11.28 -13.18 -8.85
C ILE A 204 12.40 -14.22 -8.58
N PRO A 205 12.60 -14.67 -7.32
CA PRO A 205 13.51 -15.77 -7.02
C PRO A 205 13.08 -17.08 -7.69
N GLU A 206 14.02 -17.94 -8.08
CA GLU A 206 13.72 -19.16 -8.85
C GLU A 206 12.75 -20.09 -8.11
N GLU A 207 12.91 -20.22 -6.79
CA GLU A 207 12.03 -20.97 -5.89
C GLU A 207 10.59 -20.42 -5.80
N GLN A 208 10.35 -19.20 -6.26
CA GLN A 208 9.03 -18.56 -6.27
C GLN A 208 8.30 -18.65 -7.62
N HIS A 209 8.99 -19.02 -8.71
CA HIS A 209 8.42 -18.99 -10.06
C HIS A 209 7.11 -19.77 -10.18
N HIS A 210 7.02 -20.96 -9.57
CA HIS A 210 5.79 -21.76 -9.60
C HIS A 210 4.61 -21.08 -8.87
N SER A 211 4.86 -20.46 -7.71
CA SER A 211 3.85 -19.67 -6.98
C SER A 211 3.36 -18.48 -7.82
N PHE A 212 4.30 -17.83 -8.52
CA PHE A 212 3.98 -16.71 -9.38
C PHE A 212 3.18 -17.12 -10.62
N GLU A 213 3.53 -18.21 -11.31
CA GLU A 213 2.76 -18.67 -12.48
C GLU A 213 1.37 -19.20 -12.08
N PHE A 214 1.23 -19.78 -10.89
CA PHE A 214 -0.03 -20.27 -10.35
C PHE A 214 -1.01 -19.15 -9.97
N GLY A 215 -0.52 -18.03 -9.41
CA GLY A 215 -1.39 -17.01 -8.82
C GLY A 215 -0.92 -15.56 -8.88
N GLY A 216 0.26 -15.28 -9.42
CA GLY A 216 0.84 -13.94 -9.49
C GLY A 216 1.32 -13.39 -8.14
N TRP A 217 1.48 -14.26 -7.13
CA TRP A 217 1.93 -13.89 -5.79
C TRP A 217 3.24 -14.62 -5.44
N PHE A 218 4.11 -13.93 -4.72
CA PHE A 218 5.45 -14.42 -4.33
C PHE A 218 6.01 -13.61 -3.16
N TYR A 219 7.17 -14.01 -2.62
CA TYR A 219 7.94 -13.17 -1.71
C TYR A 219 9.42 -13.10 -2.10
N VAL A 220 10.12 -12.06 -1.61
CA VAL A 220 11.57 -11.89 -1.79
C VAL A 220 12.21 -11.66 -0.42
N GLU A 221 13.25 -12.42 -0.08
CA GLU A 221 14.06 -12.17 1.12
C GLU A 221 15.00 -10.98 0.93
N VAL A 222 14.43 -9.77 0.94
CA VAL A 222 15.18 -8.51 0.74
C VAL A 222 16.33 -8.32 1.75
N ILE A 223 16.21 -8.90 2.95
CA ILE A 223 17.33 -9.13 3.87
C ILE A 223 17.36 -10.64 4.19
N PRO A 224 18.27 -11.41 3.58
CA PRO A 224 18.37 -12.87 3.73
C PRO A 224 18.27 -13.36 5.17
N ASN A 225 17.35 -14.30 5.43
CA ASN A 225 17.04 -14.87 6.75
C ASN A 225 16.59 -13.85 7.83
N GLN A 226 16.22 -12.62 7.48
CA GLN A 226 15.75 -11.60 8.43
C GLN A 226 14.39 -11.01 8.02
N LEU A 227 14.29 -10.50 6.78
CA LEU A 227 13.12 -9.78 6.28
C LEU A 227 12.73 -10.25 4.87
N ALA A 228 11.47 -10.59 4.70
CA ALA A 228 10.86 -10.84 3.40
C ALA A 228 9.81 -9.77 3.05
N VAL A 229 9.69 -9.42 1.78
CA VAL A 229 8.58 -8.63 1.22
C VAL A 229 7.67 -9.57 0.44
N PHE A 230 6.38 -9.58 0.77
CA PHE A 230 5.36 -10.39 0.13
C PHE A 230 4.60 -9.58 -0.91
N SER A 231 4.79 -9.91 -2.19
CA SER A 231 4.01 -9.35 -3.29
C SER A 231 2.67 -10.08 -3.39
N LEU A 232 1.61 -9.41 -2.92
CA LEU A 232 0.24 -9.90 -2.99
C LEU A 232 -0.39 -9.47 -4.32
N ASN A 233 -0.89 -10.44 -5.07
CA ASN A 233 -1.88 -10.20 -6.13
C ASN A 233 -3.23 -9.77 -5.50
N THR A 234 -3.44 -8.46 -5.35
CA THR A 234 -4.68 -7.90 -4.79
C THR A 234 -5.86 -7.93 -5.75
N LEU A 235 -5.66 -8.21 -7.05
CA LEU A 235 -6.77 -8.40 -8.00
C LEU A 235 -7.62 -9.64 -7.68
N TYR A 236 -7.10 -10.58 -6.88
CA TYR A 236 -7.89 -11.68 -6.35
C TYR A 236 -8.62 -11.38 -5.04
N PHE A 237 -8.53 -10.14 -4.55
CA PHE A 237 -9.34 -9.61 -3.44
C PHE A 237 -10.24 -8.45 -3.87
N PHE A 238 -9.95 -7.82 -5.02
CA PHE A 238 -10.64 -6.65 -5.55
C PHE A 238 -12.09 -6.97 -5.93
N ASP A 239 -13.07 -6.30 -5.29
CA ASP A 239 -14.52 -6.54 -5.46
C ASP A 239 -14.98 -6.42 -6.93
N ARG A 240 -14.24 -5.63 -7.71
CA ARG A 240 -14.55 -5.31 -9.10
C ARG A 240 -13.96 -6.28 -10.12
N ASN A 241 -13.14 -7.23 -9.69
CA ASN A 241 -12.70 -8.31 -10.56
C ASN A 241 -13.86 -9.29 -10.79
N ALA A 242 -14.62 -9.06 -11.86
CA ALA A 242 -15.76 -9.89 -12.22
C ALA A 242 -15.43 -11.35 -12.60
N ALA A 243 -14.16 -11.74 -12.65
CA ALA A 243 -13.72 -13.13 -12.87
C ALA A 243 -13.56 -13.95 -11.58
N ILE A 244 -13.79 -13.35 -10.40
CA ILE A 244 -13.69 -14.01 -9.09
C ILE A 244 -14.88 -13.67 -8.19
N ASP A 245 -15.14 -14.54 -7.22
CA ASP A 245 -16.29 -14.40 -6.32
C ASP A 245 -15.89 -14.03 -4.89
N ASP A 246 -15.23 -14.93 -4.15
CA ASP A 246 -14.94 -14.75 -2.72
C ASP A 246 -13.63 -15.45 -2.27
N CYS A 247 -13.22 -15.22 -1.03
CA CYS A 247 -12.07 -15.90 -0.40
C CYS A 247 -12.46 -17.11 0.47
N THR A 248 -13.70 -17.60 0.44
CA THR A 248 -14.22 -18.75 1.22
C THR A 248 -14.20 -20.08 0.45
N LYS A 249 -14.50 -20.06 -0.85
CA LYS A 249 -14.60 -21.25 -1.71
C LYS A 249 -13.20 -21.75 -2.13
N PRO A 250 -12.82 -23.02 -1.89
CA PRO A 250 -11.50 -23.54 -2.27
C PRO A 250 -11.15 -23.49 -3.76
N SER A 251 -12.14 -23.36 -4.64
CA SER A 251 -11.94 -23.15 -6.08
C SER A 251 -11.35 -21.77 -6.39
N GLU A 252 -11.73 -20.75 -5.62
CA GLU A 252 -11.42 -19.34 -5.91
C GLU A 252 -9.94 -19.02 -5.67
N PRO A 253 -9.33 -18.17 -6.51
CA PRO A 253 -7.94 -17.79 -6.35
C PRO A 253 -7.72 -16.96 -5.08
N GLY A 254 -8.72 -16.19 -4.63
CA GLY A 254 -8.68 -15.46 -3.35
C GLY A 254 -8.50 -16.38 -2.15
N PHE A 255 -9.23 -17.50 -2.09
CA PHE A 255 -9.04 -18.53 -1.06
C PHE A 255 -7.62 -19.12 -1.10
N LYS A 256 -7.18 -19.53 -2.30
CA LYS A 256 -5.86 -20.15 -2.52
C LYS A 256 -4.72 -19.22 -2.11
N HIS A 257 -4.83 -17.93 -2.42
CA HIS A 257 -3.89 -16.88 -2.01
C HIS A 257 -3.86 -16.71 -0.49
N MET A 258 -5.03 -16.63 0.17
CA MET A 258 -5.10 -16.54 1.63
C MET A 258 -4.50 -17.77 2.32
N GLU A 259 -4.66 -18.97 1.79
CA GLU A 259 -4.03 -20.17 2.33
C GLU A 259 -2.52 -20.23 2.08
N TRP A 260 -2.05 -19.77 0.91
CA TRP A 260 -0.62 -19.59 0.64
C TRP A 260 0.00 -18.60 1.64
N LEU A 261 -0.60 -17.42 1.80
CA LEU A 261 -0.13 -16.38 2.72
C LEU A 261 -0.09 -16.90 4.17
N ARG A 262 -1.13 -17.63 4.59
CA ARG A 262 -1.18 -18.30 5.90
C ARG A 262 0.00 -19.26 6.10
N VAL A 263 0.29 -20.11 5.11
CA VAL A 263 1.39 -21.09 5.18
C VAL A 263 2.74 -20.38 5.20
N GLN A 264 2.98 -19.42 4.32
CA GLN A 264 4.26 -18.72 4.24
C GLN A 264 4.54 -17.85 5.48
N LEU A 265 3.54 -17.14 6.03
CA LEU A 265 3.72 -16.40 7.28
C LEU A 265 4.00 -17.33 8.48
N GLN A 266 3.49 -18.57 8.47
CA GLN A 266 3.88 -19.57 9.47
C GLN A 266 5.34 -20.01 9.30
N TYR A 267 5.82 -20.23 8.08
CA TYR A 267 7.25 -20.49 7.85
C TYR A 267 8.15 -19.32 8.27
N MET A 268 7.74 -18.07 8.01
CA MET A 268 8.47 -16.88 8.47
C MET A 268 8.55 -16.83 10.00
N ARG A 269 7.45 -17.13 10.71
CA ARG A 269 7.46 -17.28 12.18
C ARG A 269 8.45 -18.34 12.65
N GLU A 270 8.42 -19.52 12.03
CA GLU A 270 9.25 -20.67 12.44
C GLU A 270 10.74 -20.41 12.20
N ARG A 271 11.09 -19.66 11.16
CA ARG A 271 12.44 -19.15 10.89
C ARG A 271 12.83 -17.92 11.72
N GLY A 272 11.90 -17.34 12.50
CA GLY A 272 12.11 -16.12 13.28
C GLY A 272 12.05 -14.81 12.49
N MET A 273 11.87 -14.89 11.17
CA MET A 273 11.87 -13.77 10.23
C MET A 273 10.69 -12.80 10.41
N LYS A 274 10.74 -11.70 9.66
CA LYS A 274 9.70 -10.67 9.56
C LYS A 274 9.22 -10.50 8.12
N ALA A 275 8.02 -9.93 7.98
CA ALA A 275 7.35 -9.74 6.70
C ALA A 275 6.83 -8.31 6.53
N ILE A 276 7.13 -7.69 5.39
CA ILE A 276 6.33 -6.59 4.84
C ILE A 276 5.32 -7.23 3.87
N LEU A 277 4.07 -6.79 3.91
CA LEU A 277 3.08 -7.15 2.88
C LEU A 277 2.95 -5.97 1.91
N MET A 278 2.91 -6.24 0.61
CA MET A 278 2.65 -5.21 -0.40
C MET A 278 1.58 -5.68 -1.39
N GLY A 279 0.87 -4.74 -1.98
CA GLY A 279 -0.08 -5.00 -3.07
C GLY A 279 -0.38 -3.70 -3.81
N HIS A 280 -1.24 -3.76 -4.82
CA HIS A 280 -1.65 -2.54 -5.51
C HIS A 280 -2.87 -1.91 -4.84
N VAL A 281 -4.02 -2.60 -4.92
CA VAL A 281 -5.31 -2.14 -4.38
C VAL A 281 -5.32 -2.28 -2.85
N PRO A 282 -5.47 -1.20 -2.07
CA PRO A 282 -5.51 -1.27 -0.61
C PRO A 282 -6.82 -1.90 -0.08
N PRO A 283 -6.82 -2.43 1.16
CA PRO A 283 -7.99 -3.01 1.82
C PRO A 283 -8.96 -1.93 2.34
N ALA A 284 -9.33 -0.98 1.48
CA ALA A 284 -10.26 0.11 1.80
C ALA A 284 -11.67 -0.43 2.06
N ARG A 285 -12.29 0.06 3.14
CA ARG A 285 -13.57 -0.42 3.68
C ARG A 285 -14.25 0.67 4.51
N THR A 286 -14.86 1.62 3.82
CA THR A 286 -15.78 2.63 4.38
C THR A 286 -17.16 2.52 3.71
N ASP A 287 -18.13 3.34 4.13
CA ASP A 287 -19.49 3.29 3.56
C ASP A 287 -19.52 3.80 2.10
N SER A 288 -18.69 4.80 1.76
CA SER A 288 -18.51 5.33 0.40
C SER A 288 -17.51 4.56 -0.47
N LYS A 289 -16.63 3.74 0.12
CA LYS A 289 -15.55 3.06 -0.63
C LYS A 289 -15.15 1.72 -0.02
N VAL A 290 -15.58 0.65 -0.67
CA VAL A 290 -15.13 -0.72 -0.42
C VAL A 290 -14.36 -1.18 -1.66
N LEU A 291 -13.08 -1.51 -1.50
CA LEU A 291 -12.26 -2.03 -2.60
C LEU A 291 -12.11 -3.55 -2.55
N TRP A 292 -12.02 -4.15 -1.36
CA TRP A 292 -11.88 -5.61 -1.24
C TRP A 292 -13.23 -6.28 -0.96
N GLU A 293 -13.42 -7.47 -1.53
CA GLU A 293 -14.53 -8.34 -1.15
C GLU A 293 -14.46 -8.66 0.36
N GLU A 294 -15.62 -8.68 1.01
CA GLU A 294 -15.74 -8.74 2.47
C GLU A 294 -15.07 -9.98 3.07
N SER A 295 -15.28 -11.18 2.52
CA SER A 295 -14.64 -12.40 3.04
C SER A 295 -13.12 -12.39 2.88
N CYS A 296 -12.61 -11.77 1.81
CA CYS A 296 -11.18 -11.52 1.61
C CYS A 296 -10.62 -10.56 2.67
N TRP A 297 -11.28 -9.40 2.89
CA TRP A 297 -10.89 -8.46 3.95
C TRP A 297 -10.90 -9.10 5.34
N GLN A 298 -11.92 -9.92 5.61
CA GLN A 298 -12.09 -10.66 6.86
C GLN A 298 -10.97 -11.68 7.11
N LYS A 299 -10.61 -12.50 6.11
CA LYS A 299 -9.50 -13.46 6.22
C LYS A 299 -8.15 -12.76 6.35
N TYR A 300 -7.90 -11.71 5.57
CA TYR A 300 -6.67 -10.92 5.64
C TYR A 300 -6.47 -10.30 7.04
N THR A 301 -7.48 -9.63 7.56
CA THR A 301 -7.43 -8.98 8.88
C THR A 301 -7.27 -10.02 10.01
N LEU A 302 -7.82 -11.23 9.84
CA LEU A 302 -7.58 -12.35 10.74
C LEU A 302 -6.12 -12.84 10.69
N TRP A 303 -5.50 -12.92 9.50
CA TRP A 303 -4.09 -13.29 9.36
C TRP A 303 -3.19 -12.24 10.00
N LEU A 304 -3.45 -10.95 9.79
CA LEU A 304 -2.74 -9.87 10.48
C LEU A 304 -2.85 -10.00 12.00
N GLN A 305 -4.03 -10.30 12.55
CA GLN A 305 -4.21 -10.56 13.99
C GLN A 305 -3.37 -11.75 14.48
N GLN A 306 -3.36 -12.86 13.71
CA GLN A 306 -2.61 -14.06 14.08
C GLN A 306 -1.10 -13.90 13.91
N TYR A 307 -0.62 -13.14 12.94
CA TYR A 307 0.81 -12.99 12.57
C TYR A 307 1.42 -11.62 12.94
N ARG A 308 0.83 -10.90 13.90
CA ARG A 308 1.31 -9.61 14.44
C ARG A 308 2.70 -9.63 15.11
N ASP A 309 3.32 -10.80 15.23
CA ASP A 309 4.71 -11.06 15.64
C ASP A 309 5.70 -11.17 14.45
N VAL A 310 5.16 -11.28 13.23
CA VAL A 310 5.89 -11.45 11.97
C VAL A 310 5.71 -10.23 11.06
N VAL A 311 4.46 -9.79 10.85
CA VAL A 311 4.14 -8.70 9.91
C VAL A 311 4.49 -7.35 10.52
N ILE A 312 5.28 -6.54 9.81
CA ILE A 312 5.78 -5.23 10.29
C ILE A 312 5.04 -4.03 9.68
N SER A 313 4.49 -4.16 8.48
CA SER A 313 3.73 -3.11 7.77
C SER A 313 3.00 -3.70 6.57
N SER A 314 2.01 -2.97 6.05
CA SER A 314 1.42 -3.21 4.73
C SER A 314 1.53 -1.95 3.85
N LEU A 315 1.88 -2.09 2.58
CA LEU A 315 2.15 -0.99 1.65
C LEU A 315 1.36 -1.15 0.34
N TYR A 316 0.67 -0.09 -0.09
CA TYR A 316 -0.25 -0.09 -1.25
C TYR A 316 -0.14 1.19 -2.09
N GLY A 317 -0.72 1.19 -3.29
CA GLY A 317 -0.82 2.32 -4.23
C GLY A 317 -2.27 2.58 -4.63
N HIS A 318 -2.56 2.66 -5.94
CA HIS A 318 -3.91 2.70 -6.55
C HIS A 318 -4.74 3.96 -6.31
N MET A 319 -4.78 4.50 -5.09
CA MET A 319 -5.67 5.62 -4.75
C MET A 319 -5.11 7.00 -5.10
N ASN A 320 -3.84 7.09 -5.52
CA ASN A 320 -3.12 8.32 -5.86
C ASN A 320 -3.00 9.40 -4.77
N ILE A 321 -3.64 9.21 -3.60
CA ILE A 321 -3.60 10.08 -2.42
C ILE A 321 -2.75 9.48 -1.29
N ASP A 322 -1.98 10.34 -0.60
CA ASP A 322 -1.24 9.94 0.60
C ASP A 322 -2.18 9.72 1.78
N HIS A 323 -2.26 8.49 2.28
CA HIS A 323 -2.92 8.23 3.56
C HIS A 323 -2.47 6.93 4.20
N PHE A 324 -3.03 6.65 5.38
CA PHE A 324 -2.87 5.39 6.08
C PHE A 324 -4.21 4.87 6.59
N MET A 325 -4.26 3.57 6.86
CA MET A 325 -5.43 2.84 7.34
C MET A 325 -5.13 2.11 8.64
N LEU A 326 -6.14 2.00 9.50
CA LEU A 326 -6.09 1.24 10.75
C LEU A 326 -7.09 0.08 10.70
N LEU A 327 -6.65 -1.11 10.29
CA LEU A 327 -7.50 -2.29 10.20
C LEU A 327 -7.82 -2.80 11.61
N ASP A 328 -9.09 -2.80 12.00
CA ASP A 328 -9.53 -3.10 13.37
C ASP A 328 -9.93 -4.57 13.55
N THR A 329 -9.14 -5.32 14.33
CA THR A 329 -9.40 -6.75 14.54
C THR A 329 -10.65 -7.08 15.37
N LYS A 330 -11.42 -6.09 15.84
CA LYS A 330 -12.78 -6.30 16.40
C LYS A 330 -13.90 -6.25 15.36
N GLU A 331 -13.61 -5.82 14.14
CA GLU A 331 -14.52 -5.89 13.00
C GLU A 331 -14.43 -7.24 12.28
N ILE A 332 -13.56 -8.13 12.77
CA ILE A 332 -13.49 -9.52 12.32
C ILE A 332 -14.77 -10.26 12.74
N ASP A 333 -15.61 -10.63 11.77
CA ASP A 333 -16.65 -11.63 11.94
C ASP A 333 -16.15 -12.97 11.37
N ILE A 334 -15.80 -13.89 12.27
CA ILE A 334 -15.33 -15.23 11.92
C ILE A 334 -16.40 -16.03 11.15
N THR A 335 -17.68 -15.65 11.24
CA THR A 335 -18.73 -16.26 10.41
C THR A 335 -18.66 -15.75 8.97
N SER A 336 -18.46 -14.46 8.72
CA SER A 336 -18.20 -13.93 7.37
C SER A 336 -16.89 -14.46 6.76
N ALA A 337 -15.87 -14.71 7.59
CA ALA A 337 -14.60 -15.30 7.16
C ALA A 337 -14.70 -16.81 6.77
N GLY A 338 -15.85 -17.46 6.96
CA GLY A 338 -16.00 -18.91 6.81
C GLY A 338 -17.44 -19.38 6.58
N VAL A 339 -18.27 -18.56 5.94
CA VAL A 339 -19.59 -18.97 5.45
C VAL A 339 -19.54 -18.88 3.93
N THR A 340 -19.65 -20.03 3.28
CA THR A 340 -20.03 -20.12 1.88
C THR A 340 -21.38 -19.44 1.70
N SER A 341 -21.42 -18.34 0.95
CA SER A 341 -22.58 -17.50 0.70
C SER A 341 -23.60 -18.16 -0.25
N GLU A 342 -24.29 -19.21 0.22
CA GLU A 342 -25.31 -19.92 -0.59
C GLU A 342 -26.61 -19.14 -0.79
N GLU A 343 -26.86 -18.06 -0.04
CA GLU A 343 -28.05 -17.20 -0.23
C GLU A 343 -27.69 -15.71 -0.15
N GLY A 344 -27.52 -15.07 -1.32
CA GLY A 344 -27.49 -13.62 -1.43
C GLY A 344 -26.46 -13.07 -2.40
N ALA A 345 -26.75 -13.11 -3.70
CA ALA A 345 -26.14 -12.17 -4.64
C ALA A 345 -26.65 -10.77 -4.30
N THR A 346 -25.97 -10.09 -3.37
CA THR A 346 -26.07 -8.63 -3.24
C THR A 346 -25.68 -8.04 -4.58
N VAL A 347 -26.53 -7.17 -5.14
CA VAL A 347 -26.18 -6.41 -6.32
C VAL A 347 -24.95 -5.59 -5.96
N ARG A 348 -23.79 -5.92 -6.57
CA ARG A 348 -22.59 -5.10 -6.47
C ARG A 348 -22.93 -3.77 -7.16
N GLU A 349 -23.30 -2.75 -6.38
CA GLU A 349 -23.46 -1.41 -6.91
C GLU A 349 -22.07 -0.91 -7.28
N HIS A 350 -21.79 -0.89 -8.58
CA HIS A 350 -20.53 -0.40 -9.12
C HIS A 350 -20.41 1.10 -8.85
N LEU A 351 -19.83 1.46 -7.70
CA LEU A 351 -19.21 2.76 -7.49
C LEU A 351 -18.15 2.98 -8.58
N ASP A 352 -17.89 4.21 -9.03
CA ASP A 352 -16.77 4.44 -9.96
C ASP A 352 -15.43 4.17 -9.27
N ASP A 353 -14.43 3.65 -10.01
CA ASP A 353 -13.04 3.51 -9.53
C ASP A 353 -12.29 4.84 -9.51
N GLU A 354 -12.68 5.73 -10.40
CA GLU A 354 -12.07 7.03 -10.62
C GLU A 354 -12.28 7.94 -9.40
N LEU A 355 -11.19 8.23 -8.68
CA LEU A 355 -11.19 9.15 -7.54
C LEU A 355 -11.21 10.59 -8.04
N SER A 356 -12.39 11.19 -8.07
CA SER A 356 -12.52 12.65 -8.05
C SER A 356 -12.10 13.19 -6.68
N ILE A 357 -11.73 14.48 -6.60
CA ILE A 357 -11.36 15.12 -5.33
C ILE A 357 -12.48 14.96 -4.29
N GLN A 358 -13.74 15.19 -4.68
CA GLN A 358 -14.88 14.98 -3.78
C GLN A 358 -14.98 13.53 -3.28
N SER A 359 -14.79 12.51 -4.15
CA SER A 359 -14.81 11.11 -3.71
C SER A 359 -13.64 10.75 -2.79
N ALA A 360 -12.49 11.40 -2.96
CA ALA A 360 -11.34 11.26 -2.06
C ALA A 360 -11.60 11.95 -0.72
N THR A 361 -12.12 13.18 -0.70
CA THR A 361 -12.57 13.89 0.50
C THR A 361 -13.59 13.06 1.28
N ASP A 362 -14.69 12.65 0.65
CA ASP A 362 -15.78 11.91 1.30
C ASP A 362 -15.25 10.63 1.99
N TYR A 363 -14.35 9.91 1.31
CA TYR A 363 -13.65 8.75 1.86
C TYR A 363 -12.75 9.10 3.06
N LEU A 364 -11.94 10.16 2.95
CA LEU A 364 -11.06 10.61 4.03
C LEU A 364 -11.86 11.13 5.24
N GLU A 365 -13.00 11.79 5.03
CA GLU A 365 -13.91 12.17 6.10
C GLU A 365 -14.50 10.95 6.82
N GLU A 366 -14.94 9.91 6.11
CA GLU A 366 -15.41 8.66 6.72
C GLU A 366 -14.31 7.94 7.52
N VAL A 367 -13.07 7.93 7.01
CA VAL A 367 -11.89 7.43 7.73
C VAL A 367 -11.68 8.21 9.03
N ARG A 368 -11.75 9.54 8.98
CA ARG A 368 -11.65 10.43 10.16
C ARG A 368 -12.80 10.20 11.15
N ASP A 369 -14.01 9.96 10.66
CA ASP A 369 -15.18 9.64 11.48
C ASP A 369 -15.04 8.26 12.14
N GLY A 370 -14.32 7.33 11.52
CA GLY A 370 -13.77 6.13 12.14
C GLY A 370 -12.81 6.46 13.28
N TRP A 371 -11.84 7.33 13.02
CA TRP A 371 -10.83 7.74 14.00
C TRP A 371 -11.40 8.51 15.20
N ALA A 372 -12.47 9.30 15.01
CA ALA A 372 -13.20 9.99 16.07
C ALA A 372 -13.76 9.02 17.14
N LYS A 373 -13.99 7.76 16.76
CA LYS A 373 -14.50 6.68 17.64
C LYS A 373 -13.36 5.96 18.41
N LEU A 374 -12.09 6.27 18.14
CA LEU A 374 -10.94 5.67 18.82
C LEU A 374 -10.92 6.04 20.33
N PRO A 375 -10.57 5.10 21.22
CA PRO A 375 -10.41 5.42 22.63
C PRO A 375 -9.11 6.18 22.86
N LYS A 376 -9.15 7.29 23.61
CA LYS A 376 -7.96 8.10 23.96
C LYS A 376 -6.80 7.22 24.46
N PRO A 377 -5.59 7.31 23.86
CA PRO A 377 -4.42 6.52 24.26
C PRO A 377 -3.98 6.66 25.73
N GLU A 378 -4.19 7.84 26.31
CA GLU A 378 -3.90 8.20 27.72
C GLU A 378 -2.48 7.86 28.21
N LEU A 379 -1.57 8.83 28.06
CA LEU A 379 -0.49 9.20 29.00
C LEU A 379 0.12 8.03 29.80
N TYR A 380 1.19 7.45 29.24
CA TYR A 380 2.13 6.60 29.97
C TYR A 380 3.52 7.19 29.81
N SER A 381 4.12 7.66 30.90
CA SER A 381 5.55 7.95 30.97
C SER A 381 6.35 6.64 30.91
N ASP A 382 7.56 6.71 30.35
CA ASP A 382 8.50 5.58 30.26
C ASP A 382 9.23 5.31 31.60
N ASP A 383 8.51 5.41 32.72
CA ASP A 383 9.03 5.17 34.07
C ASP A 383 9.11 3.66 34.42
N GLU A 384 9.87 2.88 33.65
CA GLU A 384 10.52 1.66 34.16
C GLU A 384 12.04 1.79 34.22
N ALA A 385 12.51 2.90 34.81
CA ALA A 385 13.90 3.10 35.21
C ALA A 385 14.02 3.68 36.63
N THR A 386 13.52 2.98 37.67
CA THR A 386 14.19 2.90 38.99
C THR A 386 13.54 1.90 39.95
N SER A 387 14.36 1.34 40.84
CA SER A 387 13.93 0.35 41.82
C SER A 387 13.30 0.96 43.10
N GLY A 388 12.39 0.20 43.73
CA GLY A 388 12.36 0.14 45.20
C GLY A 388 11.07 0.53 45.95
N LYS A 389 10.57 -0.45 46.73
CA LYS A 389 9.84 -0.27 48.01
C LYS A 389 8.59 0.63 48.04
N GLY A 390 7.50 0.08 47.54
CA GLY A 390 6.34 -0.28 48.40
C GLY A 390 5.46 0.81 49.04
N LYS A 391 4.19 0.84 48.62
CA LYS A 391 3.02 1.06 49.50
C LYS A 391 1.74 0.51 48.85
N LYS A 392 1.13 -0.51 49.47
CA LYS A 392 -0.20 -1.01 49.06
C LYS A 392 -1.29 0.03 49.39
N LYS A 393 -1.66 0.89 48.44
CA LYS A 393 -2.96 1.59 48.46
C LYS A 393 -3.97 0.80 47.61
N LYS A 394 -5.07 0.35 48.24
CA LYS A 394 -6.24 -0.17 47.51
C LYS A 394 -6.88 0.98 46.73
N GLY A 395 -6.77 0.96 45.40
CA GLY A 395 -7.42 1.92 44.49
C GLY A 395 -8.36 1.21 43.52
N LYS A 396 -9.56 1.77 43.29
CA LYS A 396 -10.54 1.24 42.32
C LYS A 396 -10.02 1.38 40.88
N GLY A 397 -10.12 0.31 40.09
CA GLY A 397 -10.67 0.41 38.73
C GLY A 397 -9.85 1.06 37.60
N LYS A 398 -8.51 1.04 37.58
CA LYS A 398 -7.72 1.44 36.39
C LYS A 398 -7.62 0.35 35.27
N LYS A 399 -8.40 -0.74 35.33
CA LYS A 399 -8.06 -2.02 34.68
C LYS A 399 -8.69 -2.33 33.29
N ASP A 400 -9.38 -1.39 32.66
CA ASP A 400 -10.12 -1.64 31.40
C ASP A 400 -9.83 -0.66 30.23
N LYS A 401 -9.06 0.43 30.40
CA LYS A 401 -8.78 1.36 29.28
C LYS A 401 -7.87 0.72 28.22
N ASN A 402 -6.69 0.24 28.60
CA ASN A 402 -5.71 -0.34 27.64
C ASN A 402 -6.26 -1.57 26.90
N LYS A 403 -7.19 -2.32 27.50
CA LYS A 403 -7.87 -3.43 26.81
C LYS A 403 -8.70 -2.97 25.61
N LYS A 404 -9.17 -1.71 25.58
CA LYS A 404 -9.94 -1.18 24.45
C LYS A 404 -9.08 -1.03 23.20
N LEU A 405 -7.82 -0.64 23.36
CA LEU A 405 -6.80 -0.53 22.32
C LEU A 405 -6.14 -1.88 21.96
N GLY A 406 -6.41 -2.95 22.71
CA GLY A 406 -5.77 -4.25 22.50
C GLY A 406 -4.47 -4.46 23.28
N GLY A 407 -4.06 -3.53 24.16
CA GLY A 407 -2.85 -3.67 24.96
C GLY A 407 -2.19 -2.32 25.26
N LYS A 408 -0.93 -2.35 25.68
CA LYS A 408 -0.09 -1.12 25.76
C LYS A 408 0.47 -0.70 24.39
N TRP A 409 0.42 -1.59 23.40
CA TRP A 409 1.02 -1.42 22.07
C TRP A 409 -0.01 -1.28 20.94
N ALA A 410 -1.29 -1.14 21.26
CA ALA A 410 -2.38 -1.08 20.29
C ALA A 410 -2.56 -2.33 19.38
N GLU A 411 -2.18 -3.55 19.84
CA GLU A 411 -2.30 -4.86 19.12
C GLU A 411 -3.71 -5.24 18.60
N ARG A 412 -4.72 -4.40 18.80
CA ARG A 412 -6.04 -4.51 18.16
C ARG A 412 -5.98 -4.10 16.68
N TYR A 413 -5.09 -3.18 16.32
CA TYR A 413 -5.04 -2.56 15.01
C TYR A 413 -3.89 -3.12 14.19
N HIS A 414 -4.01 -3.04 12.86
CA HIS A 414 -2.88 -3.17 11.95
C HIS A 414 -2.78 -1.90 11.10
N LEU A 415 -1.55 -1.46 10.82
CA LEU A 415 -1.28 -0.26 10.04
C LEU A 415 -0.98 -0.64 8.59
N ALA A 416 -1.65 0.02 7.66
CA ALA A 416 -1.36 -0.05 6.24
C ALA A 416 -1.17 1.37 5.70
N PHE A 417 -0.16 1.57 4.84
CA PHE A 417 0.07 2.84 4.15
C PHE A 417 -0.39 2.72 2.69
N VAL A 418 -0.94 3.83 2.18
CA VAL A 418 -1.22 4.02 0.76
C VAL A 418 -0.36 5.17 0.28
N SER A 419 0.52 4.90 -0.68
CA SER A 419 1.42 5.90 -1.24
C SER A 419 0.69 6.76 -2.26
N PRO A 420 1.01 8.07 -2.35
CA PRO A 420 0.77 8.84 -3.56
C PRO A 420 1.66 8.33 -4.71
N SER A 421 1.46 8.89 -5.89
CA SER A 421 1.82 8.25 -7.16
C SER A 421 2.75 9.08 -8.03
N ILE A 422 3.37 8.45 -9.04
CA ILE A 422 4.19 9.15 -10.04
C ILE A 422 3.30 9.78 -11.13
N VAL A 423 2.14 9.21 -11.44
CA VAL A 423 1.16 9.79 -12.37
C VAL A 423 0.69 11.18 -11.90
N PRO A 424 0.64 12.20 -12.78
CA PRO A 424 0.45 13.59 -12.37
C PRO A 424 -1.02 13.97 -12.04
N ASN A 425 -1.83 13.03 -11.53
CA ASN A 425 -3.13 13.33 -10.94
C ASN A 425 -3.02 14.32 -9.77
N TYR A 426 -1.87 14.31 -9.09
CA TYR A 426 -1.36 15.34 -8.17
C TYR A 426 0.09 15.66 -8.57
N PHE A 427 0.95 16.17 -7.68
CA PHE A 427 2.38 16.20 -7.98
C PHE A 427 2.99 14.78 -7.92
N PRO A 428 3.81 14.38 -8.91
CA PRO A 428 4.50 13.09 -8.89
C PRO A 428 5.31 12.91 -7.62
N THR A 429 5.13 11.79 -6.93
CA THR A 429 5.63 11.58 -5.58
C THR A 429 6.25 10.19 -5.40
N LEU A 430 7.28 10.11 -4.55
CA LEU A 430 7.90 8.87 -4.07
C LEU A 430 8.22 8.96 -2.58
N ARG A 431 8.33 7.82 -1.89
CA ARG A 431 8.57 7.77 -0.44
C ARG A 431 9.77 6.91 -0.11
N VAL A 432 10.66 7.42 0.75
CA VAL A 432 11.78 6.66 1.30
C VAL A 432 11.49 6.40 2.77
N PHE A 433 11.31 5.13 3.13
CA PHE A 433 11.10 4.68 4.51
C PHE A 433 12.42 4.34 5.17
N ASP A 434 12.50 4.62 6.46
CA ASP A 434 13.63 4.32 7.32
C ASP A 434 13.22 3.28 8.39
N TYR A 435 14.13 2.36 8.70
CA TYR A 435 13.87 1.24 9.62
C TYR A 435 15.08 0.88 10.49
N ASN A 436 14.81 0.33 11.67
CA ASN A 436 15.82 0.07 12.69
C ASN A 436 16.71 -1.14 12.32
N ILE A 437 17.99 -0.89 12.07
CA ILE A 437 19.02 -1.92 11.78
C ILE A 437 19.87 -2.33 13.00
N THR A 438 19.49 -1.97 14.23
CA THR A 438 20.25 -2.33 15.44
C THR A 438 20.47 -3.85 15.53
N GLY A 439 21.73 -4.30 15.58
CA GLY A 439 22.12 -5.71 15.60
C GLY A 439 22.10 -6.41 14.22
N LEU A 440 21.81 -5.67 13.14
CA LEU A 440 21.82 -6.13 11.75
C LEU A 440 22.87 -5.40 10.89
N GLU A 441 23.77 -4.62 11.51
CA GLU A 441 24.75 -3.76 10.82
C GLU A 441 25.78 -4.55 9.98
N ASN A 442 25.90 -5.85 10.25
CA ASN A 442 26.75 -6.81 9.52
C ASN A 442 25.93 -7.98 8.93
N ALA A 443 24.62 -7.80 8.74
CA ALA A 443 23.78 -8.79 8.08
C ALA A 443 24.21 -8.96 6.61
N VAL A 444 24.10 -10.18 6.10
CA VAL A 444 24.39 -10.49 4.68
C VAL A 444 23.40 -9.74 3.81
N THR A 445 23.89 -8.96 2.85
CA THR A 445 22.98 -8.24 1.92
C THR A 445 22.53 -9.15 0.78
N TRP A 446 21.47 -8.73 0.09
CA TRP A 446 21.01 -9.39 -1.13
C TRP A 446 22.13 -9.63 -2.16
N ALA A 447 22.96 -8.60 -2.41
CA ALA A 447 24.06 -8.70 -3.36
C ALA A 447 25.05 -9.81 -2.97
N ASP A 448 25.49 -9.82 -1.70
CA ASP A 448 26.40 -10.84 -1.17
C ASP A 448 25.80 -12.24 -1.27
N TYR A 449 24.51 -12.40 -0.93
CA TYR A 449 23.81 -13.68 -1.01
C TYR A 449 23.74 -14.21 -2.45
N THR A 450 23.40 -13.37 -3.43
CA THR A 450 23.36 -13.81 -4.83
C THR A 450 24.75 -14.08 -5.42
N ASP A 451 25.81 -13.45 -4.91
CA ASP A 451 27.19 -13.78 -5.30
C ASP A 451 27.67 -15.10 -4.70
N LEU A 452 27.20 -15.45 -3.49
CA LEU A 452 27.48 -16.74 -2.86
C LEU A 452 26.77 -17.90 -3.55
N THR A 453 25.48 -17.74 -3.91
CA THR A 453 24.70 -18.82 -4.56
C THR A 453 25.07 -19.06 -6.02
N LYS A 454 25.70 -18.08 -6.71
CA LYS A 454 26.23 -18.24 -8.07
C LYS A 454 27.56 -18.99 -8.14
N GLN A 455 28.28 -19.18 -7.03
CA GLN A 455 29.53 -19.93 -7.03
C GLN A 455 29.26 -21.44 -7.00
N PRO A 456 29.82 -22.23 -7.94
CA PRO A 456 29.70 -23.68 -7.87
C PRO A 456 30.41 -24.20 -6.61
N PRO A 457 29.88 -25.23 -5.92
CA PRO A 457 30.47 -25.73 -4.69
C PRO A 457 31.89 -26.25 -4.95
N THR A 458 32.88 -25.55 -4.41
CA THR A 458 34.26 -26.02 -4.37
C THR A 458 34.36 -27.18 -3.38
N ILE A 459 34.39 -28.40 -3.91
CA ILE A 459 34.58 -29.63 -3.12
C ILE A 459 36.00 -29.63 -2.55
N GLY A 460 36.17 -29.00 -1.39
CA GLY A 460 37.29 -29.19 -0.46
C GLY A 460 36.85 -30.20 0.59
N GLY A 461 37.28 -31.46 0.46
CA GLY A 461 36.60 -32.58 1.10
C GLY A 461 36.73 -32.66 2.63
N SER A 462 35.58 -32.85 3.29
CA SER A 462 35.43 -33.85 4.36
C SER A 462 33.98 -34.32 4.38
N GLU A 463 33.72 -35.57 4.01
CA GLU A 463 32.40 -36.20 4.14
C GLU A 463 31.98 -36.24 5.61
N VAL A 464 30.86 -35.59 5.94
CA VAL A 464 30.09 -35.83 7.16
C VAL A 464 28.62 -35.70 6.80
N ASP A 465 27.85 -36.76 7.00
CA ASP A 465 26.47 -36.89 6.49
C ASP A 465 25.53 -35.77 6.97
N LEU A 466 24.94 -35.05 6.02
CA LEU A 466 23.81 -34.13 6.23
C LEU A 466 22.76 -34.22 5.09
N GLU A 467 22.62 -35.37 4.44
CA GLU A 467 21.47 -35.68 3.56
C GLU A 467 20.31 -36.34 4.32
N GLU A 468 19.75 -35.67 5.34
CA GLU A 468 18.40 -36.00 5.81
C GLU A 468 17.72 -34.83 6.54
N THR A 469 17.27 -33.81 5.80
CA THR A 469 16.01 -33.05 6.07
C THR A 469 15.72 -31.96 5.03
N MET A 470 14.43 -31.69 4.83
CA MET A 470 13.85 -30.50 4.16
C MET A 470 13.73 -30.49 2.61
N THR A 471 12.95 -31.43 2.07
CA THR A 471 12.08 -31.15 0.91
C THR A 471 10.65 -31.61 1.20
N PRO A 472 9.74 -30.75 1.67
CA PRO A 472 8.31 -30.99 1.56
C PRO A 472 7.87 -30.62 0.13
N GLU A 473 7.92 -31.59 -0.78
CA GLU A 473 7.35 -31.48 -2.11
C GLU A 473 5.85 -31.13 -1.99
N LEU A 474 5.46 -29.98 -2.53
CA LEU A 474 4.11 -29.44 -2.38
C LEU A 474 3.15 -30.12 -3.36
N GLU A 475 2.76 -31.35 -3.06
CA GLU A 475 1.54 -31.93 -3.63
C GLU A 475 0.32 -31.15 -3.10
N LEU A 476 -0.07 -30.14 -3.87
CA LEU A 476 -1.40 -29.52 -3.80
C LEU A 476 -2.42 -30.62 -4.15
N ARG A 477 -2.93 -31.28 -3.11
CA ARG A 477 -3.84 -32.41 -3.20
C ARG A 477 -5.02 -32.09 -4.12
N ASP A 478 -5.04 -32.74 -5.28
CA ASP A 478 -6.19 -32.74 -6.20
C ASP A 478 -7.45 -33.15 -5.45
N LEU A 479 -8.42 -32.24 -5.37
CA LEU A 479 -9.78 -32.52 -4.96
C LEU A 479 -10.62 -32.71 -6.22
N SER A 480 -10.53 -33.91 -6.79
CA SER A 480 -11.37 -34.36 -7.90
C SER A 480 -12.85 -34.38 -7.50
N ASP A 481 -13.73 -33.97 -8.41
CA ASP A 481 -15.20 -33.79 -8.24
C ASP A 481 -16.02 -35.06 -7.86
N ASP A 482 -15.39 -36.21 -7.61
CA ASP A 482 -16.02 -37.53 -7.52
C ASP A 482 -16.62 -37.91 -6.13
N GLU A 483 -16.66 -37.02 -5.13
CA GLU A 483 -17.28 -37.27 -3.81
C GLU A 483 -18.51 -36.39 -3.49
N LEU A 484 -19.43 -36.23 -4.46
CA LEU A 484 -20.79 -35.72 -4.22
C LEU A 484 -21.83 -36.86 -4.36
N PRO A 485 -22.70 -37.09 -3.34
CA PRO A 485 -23.72 -38.15 -3.42
C PRO A 485 -24.94 -37.72 -4.27
N ASP A 486 -25.37 -38.62 -5.15
CA ASP A 486 -26.53 -38.46 -6.04
C ASP A 486 -27.81 -37.98 -5.34
N VAL A 487 -28.48 -37.00 -5.96
CA VAL A 487 -29.90 -36.70 -5.69
C VAL A 487 -30.64 -36.34 -6.99
N GLU A 488 -31.02 -37.36 -7.77
CA GLU A 488 -31.98 -37.18 -8.87
C GLU A 488 -33.41 -36.93 -8.35
N ALA A 489 -34.14 -36.06 -9.08
CA ALA A 489 -35.61 -35.95 -9.17
C ALA A 489 -36.43 -35.69 -7.86
N GLU A 490 -37.37 -34.74 -7.80
CA GLU A 490 -38.49 -34.58 -8.73
C GLU A 490 -39.01 -33.14 -8.85
N LYS A 491 -39.56 -32.84 -10.04
CA LYS A 491 -40.42 -31.66 -10.27
C LYS A 491 -41.87 -31.97 -9.83
N ARG A 492 -42.52 -31.12 -9.00
CA ARG A 492 -43.95 -30.75 -9.19
C ARG A 492 -44.52 -29.67 -8.25
N SER A 493 -45.23 -28.73 -8.89
CA SER A 493 -46.43 -27.99 -8.44
C SER A 493 -46.44 -27.18 -7.13
N ASN A 494 -46.30 -25.85 -7.30
CA ASN A 494 -47.25 -24.77 -6.94
C ASN A 494 -48.30 -24.94 -5.80
N ASN A 495 -48.53 -23.79 -5.15
CA ASN A 495 -49.77 -23.33 -4.48
C ASN A 495 -50.12 -23.86 -3.07
N ILE A 496 -49.94 -23.03 -2.02
CA ILE A 496 -51.03 -22.27 -1.34
C ILE A 496 -50.52 -21.33 -0.22
N LYS A 497 -51.35 -20.37 0.15
CA LYS A 497 -51.07 -19.16 0.94
C LYS A 497 -51.06 -19.36 2.47
N LYS A 498 -50.42 -18.39 3.15
CA LYS A 498 -50.66 -17.86 4.51
C LYS A 498 -51.94 -18.35 5.23
N ASP A 499 -51.84 -18.71 6.52
CA ASP A 499 -52.46 -17.88 7.58
C ASP A 499 -51.95 -18.16 9.03
N LYS A 500 -52.48 -17.41 10.00
CA LYS A 500 -51.90 -17.05 11.33
C LYS A 500 -52.05 -18.04 12.50
N HIS A 501 -51.11 -17.89 13.45
CA HIS A 501 -51.19 -18.05 14.92
C HIS A 501 -52.40 -18.75 15.60
N LYS A 502 -52.13 -19.68 16.56
CA LYS A 502 -52.17 -19.40 18.03
C LYS A 502 -51.88 -20.61 18.97
N LYS A 503 -51.19 -20.26 20.09
CA LYS A 503 -51.34 -20.75 21.49
C LYS A 503 -50.95 -22.20 21.92
N LYS A 504 -49.86 -22.23 22.70
CA LYS A 504 -49.72 -22.72 24.12
C LYS A 504 -50.30 -24.09 24.53
N GLY A 505 -49.40 -24.97 24.99
CA GLY A 505 -49.70 -26.06 25.95
C GLY A 505 -48.46 -26.51 26.74
N LYS A 506 -48.51 -26.46 28.09
CA LYS A 506 -47.45 -26.99 29.00
C LYS A 506 -47.94 -28.31 29.63
N LYS A 507 -47.12 -29.38 29.67
CA LYS A 507 -46.86 -30.15 30.91
C LYS A 507 -45.77 -31.26 30.79
N LYS A 508 -44.92 -31.25 31.81
CA LYS A 508 -43.86 -32.17 32.27
C LYS A 508 -44.14 -33.70 32.12
N ASN A 509 -43.13 -34.53 31.81
CA ASN A 509 -42.38 -35.28 32.87
C ASN A 509 -41.12 -36.09 32.44
N LYS A 510 -40.18 -36.18 33.41
CA LYS A 510 -39.05 -37.11 33.68
C LYS A 510 -38.44 -38.07 32.62
N LYS A 511 -37.13 -37.83 32.36
CA LYS A 511 -35.95 -38.75 32.39
C LYS A 511 -36.07 -40.21 31.91
N ASN A 512 -35.23 -40.58 30.92
CA ASN A 512 -34.15 -41.54 31.16
C ASN A 512 -32.97 -41.43 30.16
N LYS A 513 -31.77 -41.88 30.57
CA LYS A 513 -30.51 -41.80 29.78
C LYS A 513 -30.43 -42.87 28.69
N LYS A 514 -30.03 -42.49 27.48
CA LYS A 514 -29.08 -43.23 26.63
C LYS A 514 -28.24 -42.21 25.86
N GLY A 515 -26.92 -42.33 25.90
CA GLY A 515 -26.02 -41.45 25.16
C GLY A 515 -25.71 -42.02 23.78
N LYS A 516 -25.59 -41.15 22.78
CA LYS A 516 -24.79 -41.31 21.54
C LYS A 516 -24.81 -40.00 20.75
N GLY A 517 -23.69 -39.67 20.10
CA GLY A 517 -23.55 -38.52 19.20
C GLY A 517 -23.41 -37.15 19.88
N LYS A 518 -22.17 -36.65 20.01
CA LYS A 518 -21.97 -35.20 19.85
C LYS A 518 -22.44 -34.85 18.44
N LYS A 519 -23.48 -34.04 18.28
CA LYS A 519 -23.73 -33.39 16.99
C LYS A 519 -22.52 -32.49 16.69
N PRO A 520 -22.06 -32.40 15.42
CA PRO A 520 -21.12 -31.34 15.05
C PRO A 520 -21.73 -29.98 15.42
N GLY A 521 -20.88 -29.05 15.87
CA GLY A 521 -21.34 -27.70 16.17
C GLY A 521 -21.80 -27.02 14.90
N LYS A 522 -23.00 -26.41 14.91
CA LYS A 522 -23.40 -25.49 13.83
C LYS A 522 -22.38 -24.35 13.73
N GLY A 523 -22.00 -23.99 12.50
CA GLY A 523 -21.29 -22.74 12.23
C GLY A 523 -19.77 -22.79 12.40
N LYS A 524 -19.10 -23.79 11.84
CA LYS A 524 -17.69 -23.71 11.49
C LYS A 524 -17.51 -24.18 10.05
N ASP A 525 -16.88 -23.35 9.24
CA ASP A 525 -16.33 -23.75 7.95
C ASP A 525 -15.42 -24.98 8.13
N PRO A 526 -15.57 -26.06 7.34
CA PRO A 526 -14.52 -27.08 7.25
C PRO A 526 -13.22 -26.54 6.66
N ASN A 527 -13.26 -25.47 5.86
CA ASN A 527 -12.13 -24.96 5.08
C ASN A 527 -11.34 -23.83 5.78
N LEU A 528 -11.86 -23.21 6.85
CA LEU A 528 -11.17 -22.14 7.57
C LEU A 528 -10.19 -22.68 8.62
N VAL A 529 -8.91 -22.80 8.22
CA VAL A 529 -7.82 -23.18 9.12
C VAL A 529 -7.24 -21.93 9.79
N VAL A 530 -7.72 -21.57 10.99
CA VAL A 530 -7.19 -20.41 11.73
C VAL A 530 -5.83 -20.75 12.37
N PRO A 531 -4.74 -20.00 12.08
CA PRO A 531 -3.45 -20.18 12.74
C PRO A 531 -3.50 -19.98 14.24
N ASN A 532 -2.49 -20.51 14.93
CA ASN A 532 -2.28 -20.15 16.32
C ASN A 532 -1.81 -18.67 16.41
N PRO A 533 -2.34 -17.90 17.38
CA PRO A 533 -1.80 -16.59 17.70
C PRO A 533 -0.38 -16.72 18.28
N PRO A 534 0.39 -15.63 18.36
CA PRO A 534 1.66 -15.60 19.06
C PRO A 534 1.45 -15.96 20.53
N ALA A 535 2.45 -16.58 21.16
CA ALA A 535 2.37 -16.97 22.55
C ALA A 535 2.05 -15.75 23.44
N LYS A 536 1.21 -15.92 24.47
CA LYS A 536 0.81 -14.83 25.38
C LYS A 536 1.97 -14.23 26.20
N SER A 537 3.14 -14.86 26.16
CA SER A 537 4.40 -14.43 26.77
C SER A 537 5.41 -13.90 25.74
N ALA A 538 5.11 -13.96 24.44
CA ALA A 538 5.97 -13.38 23.41
C ALA A 538 5.92 -11.85 23.49
N PRO A 539 7.01 -11.15 23.13
CA PRO A 539 6.96 -9.72 22.87
C PRO A 539 6.08 -9.43 21.63
N PRO A 540 5.64 -8.18 21.44
CA PRO A 540 4.97 -7.76 20.21
C PRO A 540 5.93 -7.78 19.02
N GLY A 541 5.40 -7.89 17.80
CA GLY A 541 6.20 -7.72 16.59
C GLY A 541 6.69 -6.26 16.38
N PRO A 542 7.61 -6.04 15.41
CA PRO A 542 8.22 -4.74 15.19
C PRO A 542 7.26 -3.59 14.85
N ALA A 543 6.08 -3.87 14.30
CA ALA A 543 5.03 -2.87 14.10
C ALA A 543 4.49 -2.24 15.40
N TYR A 544 4.64 -2.93 16.53
CA TYR A 544 3.93 -2.62 17.77
C TYR A 544 4.84 -2.15 18.91
N SER A 545 6.12 -2.54 18.88
CA SER A 545 7.12 -2.19 19.89
C SER A 545 8.47 -1.99 19.20
N PRO A 546 9.18 -0.88 19.46
CA PRO A 546 10.50 -0.62 18.89
C PRO A 546 11.48 -1.77 19.15
N GLN A 547 12.00 -2.33 18.07
CA GLN A 547 13.00 -3.40 18.02
C GLN A 547 13.66 -3.37 16.62
N PRO A 548 14.59 -4.29 16.28
CA PRO A 548 15.11 -4.39 14.90
C PRO A 548 13.97 -4.61 13.89
N LEU A 549 14.10 -4.03 12.70
CA LEU A 549 13.10 -3.99 11.64
C LEU A 549 11.80 -3.21 11.96
N THR A 550 11.72 -2.48 13.09
CA THR A 550 10.67 -1.47 13.28
C THR A 550 10.88 -0.30 12.32
N LEU A 551 9.83 0.13 11.62
CA LEU A 551 9.85 1.37 10.82
C LEU A 551 9.95 2.59 11.76
N THR A 552 10.91 3.47 11.51
CA THR A 552 11.22 4.62 12.39
C THR A 552 10.74 5.94 11.82
N GLY A 553 10.71 6.10 10.50
CA GLY A 553 10.22 7.30 9.83
C GLY A 553 10.13 7.11 8.32
N TYR A 554 9.71 8.17 7.63
CA TYR A 554 9.89 8.30 6.18
C TYR A 554 10.06 9.76 5.78
N THR A 555 10.65 9.95 4.59
CA THR A 555 10.68 11.22 3.87
C THR A 555 9.88 11.07 2.59
N GLN A 556 8.92 11.97 2.38
CA GLN A 556 8.15 12.08 1.15
C GLN A 556 8.82 13.09 0.22
N TYR A 557 8.95 12.71 -1.05
CA TYR A 557 9.57 13.50 -2.09
C TYR A 557 8.59 13.75 -3.22
N PHE A 558 8.38 15.01 -3.60
CA PHE A 558 7.46 15.41 -4.68
C PHE A 558 8.18 16.20 -5.77
N ALA A 559 7.64 16.19 -7.00
CA ALA A 559 8.12 17.00 -8.10
C ALA A 559 7.08 18.09 -8.44
N ASN A 560 7.36 19.34 -8.04
CA ASN A 560 6.50 20.49 -8.35
C ASN A 560 6.49 20.78 -9.86
N LEU A 561 5.57 20.16 -10.60
CA LEU A 561 5.48 20.28 -12.06
C LEU A 561 5.13 21.69 -12.51
N THR A 562 4.36 22.46 -11.74
CA THR A 562 4.03 23.85 -12.05
C THR A 562 5.29 24.70 -12.18
N HIS A 563 6.23 24.54 -11.23
CA HIS A 563 7.56 25.14 -11.29
C HIS A 563 8.44 24.50 -12.37
N ILE A 564 8.53 23.16 -12.41
CA ILE A 564 9.49 22.47 -13.30
C ILE A 564 9.15 22.64 -14.78
N ASN A 565 7.87 22.63 -15.16
CA ASN A 565 7.45 22.82 -16.55
C ASN A 565 7.74 24.25 -17.04
N ASN A 566 7.56 25.28 -16.20
CA ASN A 566 7.88 26.68 -16.51
C ASN A 566 7.21 27.19 -17.82
N ASP A 567 6.02 26.69 -18.12
CA ASP A 567 5.28 26.97 -19.36
C ASP A 567 4.19 28.05 -19.19
N MET A 568 3.87 28.45 -17.94
CA MET A 568 2.82 29.42 -17.57
C MET A 568 3.36 30.52 -16.66
N THR A 569 2.91 31.77 -16.88
CA THR A 569 3.20 32.93 -16.03
C THR A 569 1.93 33.76 -15.82
N GLY A 570 1.29 33.66 -14.65
CA GLY A 570 0.07 34.41 -14.31
C GLY A 570 -0.84 33.68 -13.32
N GLN A 571 -1.80 34.41 -12.75
CA GLN A 571 -2.64 33.99 -11.62
C GLN A 571 -3.39 32.65 -11.81
N PHE A 572 -3.69 32.06 -10.65
CA PHE A 572 -4.25 30.73 -10.44
C PHE A 572 -5.77 30.73 -10.62
N ASP A 573 -6.32 29.58 -11.01
CA ASP A 573 -7.76 29.29 -10.97
C ASP A 573 -7.95 28.02 -10.12
N ASP A 574 -9.10 27.90 -9.46
CA ASP A 574 -9.42 26.86 -8.47
C ASP A 574 -9.45 25.44 -9.08
N LEU A 575 -9.34 24.40 -8.25
CA LEU A 575 -9.40 23.01 -8.72
C LEU A 575 -10.82 22.56 -9.10
N GLU A 576 -10.92 21.89 -10.24
CA GLU A 576 -12.17 21.28 -10.71
C GLU A 576 -12.53 20.02 -9.92
N THR A 577 -13.78 19.92 -9.49
CA THR A 577 -14.35 18.79 -8.73
C THR A 577 -15.08 17.76 -9.61
N GLU A 578 -14.93 17.85 -10.93
CA GLU A 578 -15.60 16.96 -11.90
C GLU A 578 -15.02 15.54 -11.92
N LYS A 579 -15.68 14.64 -12.67
CA LYS A 579 -15.25 13.24 -12.85
C LYS A 579 -13.92 13.12 -13.61
N TRP A 580 -13.71 14.02 -14.57
CA TRP A 580 -12.44 14.22 -15.27
C TRP A 580 -11.91 15.60 -14.94
N ARG A 581 -10.62 15.73 -14.65
CA ARG A 581 -9.95 17.01 -14.36
C ARG A 581 -9.17 17.53 -15.56
N GLU A 582 -9.46 18.75 -16.01
CA GLU A 582 -8.58 19.45 -16.97
C GLU A 582 -7.33 20.06 -16.30
N GLY A 583 -7.27 20.02 -14.96
CA GLY A 583 -6.19 20.52 -14.10
C GLY A 583 -6.16 22.04 -13.96
N LYS A 584 -5.37 22.57 -13.01
CA LYS A 584 -5.24 24.02 -12.67
C LYS A 584 -4.97 24.97 -13.86
N HIS A 585 -4.70 24.43 -15.03
CA HIS A 585 -4.33 25.15 -16.25
C HIS A 585 -5.18 24.80 -17.48
N GLY A 586 -6.28 24.01 -17.37
CA GLY A 586 -7.09 23.49 -18.49
C GLY A 586 -7.40 24.51 -19.60
N ASP A 587 -7.93 25.67 -19.23
CA ASP A 587 -8.26 26.77 -20.16
C ASP A 587 -7.04 27.45 -20.81
N LYS A 588 -5.89 27.39 -20.13
CA LYS A 588 -4.67 28.14 -20.45
C LYS A 588 -3.86 27.47 -21.55
N LYS A 589 -3.17 28.28 -22.36
CA LYS A 589 -2.42 27.82 -23.55
C LYS A 589 -1.04 28.47 -23.58
N PRO A 590 0.06 27.70 -23.50
CA PRO A 590 1.41 28.24 -23.55
C PRO A 590 1.66 29.05 -24.82
N LYS A 591 2.17 30.28 -24.65
CA LYS A 591 2.42 31.22 -25.76
C LYS A 591 3.80 31.04 -26.42
N SER A 592 4.66 30.21 -25.83
CA SER A 592 6.05 30.03 -26.26
C SER A 592 6.40 28.55 -26.46
N LYS A 593 7.65 28.24 -26.81
CA LYS A 593 8.13 26.84 -26.86
C LYS A 593 8.46 26.36 -25.43
N PRO A 594 8.34 25.06 -25.13
CA PRO A 594 8.63 24.56 -23.79
C PRO A 594 10.03 24.93 -23.30
N ARG A 595 10.14 25.37 -22.05
CA ARG A 595 11.42 25.74 -21.41
C ARG A 595 11.49 25.25 -19.96
N PRO A 596 11.37 23.93 -19.73
CA PRO A 596 11.37 23.40 -18.39
C PRO A 596 12.68 23.67 -17.65
N HIS A 597 12.57 23.81 -16.33
CA HIS A 597 13.71 23.81 -15.43
C HIS A 597 14.32 22.41 -15.29
N LYS A 598 15.48 22.31 -14.63
CA LYS A 598 16.08 21.01 -14.34
C LYS A 598 15.15 20.23 -13.41
N PHE A 599 14.67 19.07 -13.89
CA PHE A 599 13.87 18.17 -13.08
C PHE A 599 14.61 17.74 -11.80
N LYS A 600 13.89 17.80 -10.67
CA LYS A 600 14.30 17.28 -9.37
C LYS A 600 13.03 16.93 -8.58
N PHE A 601 13.12 15.93 -7.72
CA PHE A 601 12.23 15.87 -6.57
C PHE A 601 12.80 16.74 -5.44
N GLU A 602 11.89 17.31 -4.66
CA GLU A 602 12.11 18.09 -3.45
C GLU A 602 11.46 17.34 -2.27
N VAL A 603 11.89 17.61 -1.03
CA VAL A 603 11.21 17.04 0.14
C VAL A 603 9.88 17.75 0.32
N GLU A 604 8.77 17.01 0.37
CA GLU A 604 7.47 17.56 0.75
C GLU A 604 7.37 17.67 2.27
N TYR A 605 7.60 16.55 2.96
CA TYR A 605 7.70 16.49 4.41
C TYR A 605 8.50 15.26 4.86
N THR A 606 8.89 15.28 6.13
CA THR A 606 9.50 14.14 6.82
C THR A 606 8.82 13.92 8.16
N THR A 607 8.58 12.66 8.53
CA THR A 607 7.92 12.34 9.81
C THR A 607 8.75 12.72 11.03
N TYR A 608 10.04 13.01 10.86
CA TYR A 608 10.97 13.36 11.94
C TYR A 608 10.86 14.81 12.43
N GLU A 609 10.51 15.74 11.53
CA GLU A 609 10.54 17.19 11.79
C GLU A 609 9.14 17.82 11.79
N ASP A 610 8.11 17.03 11.45
CA ASP A 610 6.71 17.46 11.43
C ASP A 610 6.18 17.71 12.86
N LYS A 611 6.13 18.99 13.25
CA LYS A 611 5.63 19.47 14.55
C LYS A 611 4.15 19.13 14.80
N LEU A 612 3.33 18.92 13.76
CA LEU A 612 1.88 18.67 13.87
C LEU A 612 1.55 17.18 13.98
N TYR A 613 2.28 16.34 13.25
CA TYR A 613 2.23 14.89 13.41
C TYR A 613 2.93 14.44 14.69
N ASN A 614 4.11 14.99 14.99
CA ASN A 614 4.91 14.70 16.20
C ASN A 614 5.04 13.18 16.45
N LEU A 615 5.52 12.46 15.43
CA LEU A 615 5.74 11.01 15.46
C LEU A 615 7.17 10.70 15.94
N THR A 616 7.30 9.88 16.98
CA THR A 616 8.60 9.41 17.48
C THR A 616 9.08 8.14 16.78
N ASP A 617 8.14 7.39 16.20
CA ASP A 617 8.33 6.17 15.42
C ASP A 617 7.08 5.92 14.56
N LEU A 618 7.14 4.94 13.66
CA LEU A 618 5.99 4.53 12.85
C LEU A 618 5.27 3.29 13.43
N THR A 619 5.29 3.10 14.76
CA THR A 619 4.53 2.00 15.37
C THR A 619 3.03 2.24 15.28
N VAL A 620 2.26 1.14 15.30
CA VAL A 620 0.79 1.16 15.33
C VAL A 620 0.26 2.02 16.48
N ARG A 621 0.96 2.07 17.63
CA ARG A 621 0.59 2.94 18.76
C ARG A 621 0.66 4.42 18.39
N SER A 622 1.74 4.84 17.74
CA SER A 622 1.97 6.24 17.33
C SER A 622 0.95 6.69 16.28
N PHE A 623 0.65 5.84 15.29
CA PHE A 623 -0.40 6.12 14.30
C PHE A 623 -1.82 6.09 14.88
N VAL A 624 -2.11 5.24 15.86
CA VAL A 624 -3.41 5.27 16.57
C VAL A 624 -3.58 6.55 17.41
N ASP A 625 -2.49 7.12 17.95
CA ASP A 625 -2.54 8.43 18.61
C ASP A 625 -2.73 9.59 17.62
N LEU A 626 -1.97 9.61 16.52
CA LEU A 626 -2.11 10.58 15.44
C LEU A 626 -3.54 10.56 14.85
N ALA A 627 -4.06 9.38 14.51
CA ALA A 627 -5.44 9.18 14.08
C ALA A 627 -6.45 9.69 15.14
N TYR A 628 -6.28 9.33 16.41
CA TYR A 628 -7.13 9.82 17.50
C TYR A 628 -7.16 11.35 17.56
N ARG A 629 -6.00 12.02 17.44
CA ARG A 629 -5.87 13.49 17.42
C ARG A 629 -6.60 14.11 16.24
N MET A 630 -6.46 13.56 15.03
CA MET A 630 -7.16 14.03 13.82
C MET A 630 -8.68 13.83 13.88
N GLY A 631 -9.13 12.73 14.48
CA GLY A 631 -10.54 12.43 14.73
C GLY A 631 -11.22 13.34 15.76
N GLN A 632 -10.47 14.10 16.58
CA GLN A 632 -11.10 15.02 17.54
C GLN A 632 -11.52 16.34 16.88
N THR A 633 -12.61 16.93 17.36
CA THR A 633 -12.98 18.31 17.02
C THR A 633 -12.14 19.31 17.84
N ALA A 634 -11.79 20.47 17.27
CA ALA A 634 -10.98 21.50 17.93
C ALA A 634 -11.64 22.21 19.14
N ASN A 635 -12.79 21.72 19.63
CA ASN A 635 -13.42 22.13 20.89
C ASN A 635 -13.34 21.04 21.98
N GLY A 636 -12.56 19.96 21.78
CA GLY A 636 -12.04 19.17 22.89
C GLY A 636 -11.31 20.10 23.86
N LYS A 637 -11.33 19.82 25.16
CA LYS A 637 -10.70 20.74 26.13
C LYS A 637 -9.20 20.81 25.83
N SER A 638 -8.56 21.97 26.03
CA SER A 638 -7.11 22.10 25.85
C SER A 638 -6.33 21.07 26.69
N ASP A 639 -6.76 20.80 27.92
CA ASP A 639 -6.26 19.70 28.78
C ASP A 639 -6.38 18.28 28.17
N GLU A 640 -7.19 18.08 27.14
CA GLU A 640 -7.42 16.77 26.49
C GLU A 640 -6.49 16.50 25.30
N LEU A 641 -5.73 17.48 24.80
CA LEU A 641 -4.83 17.36 23.65
C LEU A 641 -3.32 17.36 24.01
N ALA A 642 -2.98 17.40 25.30
CA ALA A 642 -1.60 17.45 25.77
C ALA A 642 -0.71 16.30 25.22
N LEU A 643 0.48 16.67 24.74
CA LEU A 643 1.47 15.79 24.12
C LEU A 643 2.03 14.74 25.11
N PRO A 644 2.54 13.57 24.63
CA PRO A 644 3.07 12.54 25.52
C PRO A 644 4.45 12.87 26.12
N SER A 645 5.23 13.70 25.43
CA SER A 645 6.55 14.16 25.87
C SER A 645 6.41 15.19 26.98
N GLY A 646 7.02 14.94 28.13
CA GLY A 646 6.87 15.72 29.37
C GLY A 646 7.56 17.09 29.39
N ASP A 647 7.76 17.72 28.24
CA ASP A 647 8.25 19.10 28.14
C ASP A 647 7.09 20.10 28.15
N SER A 648 7.42 21.33 28.54
CA SER A 648 6.46 22.40 28.83
C SER A 648 5.48 22.67 27.68
N ALA A 649 4.24 22.99 28.06
CA ALA A 649 3.15 23.30 27.15
C ALA A 649 3.58 24.28 26.03
N ILE A 650 3.69 23.75 24.81
CA ILE A 650 3.48 24.55 23.61
C ILE A 650 1.97 24.76 23.57
N ASP A 651 1.52 25.98 23.90
CA ASP A 651 0.12 26.33 23.69
C ASP A 651 -0.13 26.21 22.19
N LEU A 652 -1.18 25.49 21.77
CA LEU A 652 -1.48 25.29 20.33
C LEU A 652 -2.00 26.58 19.65
N ASP A 653 -2.19 27.64 20.45
CA ASP A 653 -2.43 29.02 20.04
C ASP A 653 -1.11 29.86 19.98
N ASP A 654 0.03 29.37 20.51
CA ASP A 654 1.36 30.05 20.58
C ASP A 654 2.38 29.57 19.51
N ILE A 655 1.98 28.69 18.57
CA ILE A 655 2.71 28.58 17.30
C ILE A 655 2.33 29.83 16.50
N GLU A 656 3.15 30.88 16.64
CA GLU A 656 2.99 32.18 15.99
C GLU A 656 2.85 32.01 14.47
N ALA A 657 2.09 32.91 13.85
CA ALA A 657 1.83 32.90 12.41
C ALA A 657 3.10 33.16 11.55
N GLU A 658 4.21 33.52 12.19
CA GLU A 658 5.49 33.81 11.53
C GLU A 658 6.12 32.57 10.86
N ASP A 659 5.92 31.36 11.40
CA ASP A 659 6.41 30.09 10.81
C ASP A 659 5.69 29.71 9.49
N LEU A 660 4.60 30.40 9.12
CA LEU A 660 3.88 30.23 7.84
C LEU A 660 4.09 31.41 6.86
N GLU A 661 4.55 32.56 7.34
CA GLU A 661 4.85 33.74 6.51
C GLU A 661 6.36 33.83 6.17
N SER A 662 7.24 33.11 6.87
CA SER A 662 8.70 33.23 6.71
C SER A 662 9.32 32.49 5.51
N GLU A 663 8.58 31.67 4.76
CA GLU A 663 9.06 31.08 3.50
C GLU A 663 8.72 31.92 2.25
N GLU A 664 7.91 32.98 2.38
CA GLU A 664 7.57 33.87 1.28
C GLU A 664 8.41 35.16 1.33
N LEU A 665 9.59 35.18 0.69
CA LEU A 665 10.22 36.41 0.17
C LEU A 665 11.46 36.13 -0.71
N GLU A 666 11.30 36.12 -2.04
CA GLU A 666 12.30 36.69 -2.97
C GLU A 666 11.70 37.08 -4.34
N LEU A 667 10.76 38.04 -4.34
CA LEU A 667 10.35 38.76 -5.56
C LEU A 667 10.43 40.27 -5.33
N GLN A 668 11.35 40.93 -6.02
CA GLN A 668 11.62 42.37 -5.90
C GLN A 668 10.70 43.23 -6.79
N ASP A 669 10.26 44.34 -6.19
CA ASP A 669 10.03 45.66 -6.79
C ASP A 669 9.17 45.80 -8.06
N ILE A 670 7.88 46.13 -7.86
CA ILE A 670 7.20 47.13 -8.69
C ILE A 670 6.44 48.14 -7.80
N HIS A 671 7.02 49.33 -7.65
CA HIS A 671 6.33 50.53 -7.14
C HIS A 671 5.15 50.94 -8.05
N VAL A 672 3.97 51.22 -7.48
CA VAL A 672 3.18 52.45 -7.76
C VAL A 672 2.36 52.87 -6.52
N LEU A 673 2.84 53.93 -5.87
CA LEU A 673 2.14 55.03 -5.17
C LEU A 673 0.74 54.82 -4.54
N GLU A 674 0.69 55.10 -3.23
CA GLU A 674 -0.49 55.55 -2.49
C GLU A 674 -0.86 57.00 -2.88
N ASP A 675 -2.13 57.36 -2.77
CA ASP A 675 -2.60 58.73 -2.50
C ASP A 675 -3.88 58.65 -1.65
N GLU A 676 -3.88 59.31 -0.49
CA GLU A 676 -5.08 59.57 0.32
C GLU A 676 -5.80 60.83 -0.21
N ASP A 677 -7.13 60.92 -0.11
CA ASP A 677 -7.86 62.10 0.40
C ASP A 677 -9.40 61.95 0.29
N ASP A 678 -10.00 61.70 1.46
CA ASP A 678 -11.14 62.35 2.13
C ASP A 678 -12.20 63.25 1.38
N ILE A 679 -13.30 63.55 2.11
CA ILE A 679 -14.34 64.60 1.90
C ILE A 679 -15.66 64.21 1.15
N ASN A 680 -16.61 63.67 1.93
CA ASN A 680 -17.86 64.30 2.45
C ASN A 680 -19.01 64.87 1.54
N GLU A 681 -20.25 64.73 2.06
CA GLU A 681 -21.54 65.45 1.76
C GLU A 681 -22.17 65.34 0.33
N SER A 682 -23.49 65.55 0.06
CA SER A 682 -24.79 65.58 0.80
C SER A 682 -25.94 65.73 -0.25
N ASP A 683 -27.28 65.71 -0.03
CA ASP A 683 -28.20 65.36 1.08
C ASP A 683 -29.60 64.96 0.48
N GLU A 684 -30.72 65.23 1.20
CA GLU A 684 -32.14 65.34 0.74
C GLU A 684 -32.90 64.03 0.43
N ASP A 685 -34.12 63.73 0.93
CA ASP A 685 -35.05 64.33 1.91
C ASP A 685 -36.01 63.19 2.38
N GLY A 686 -36.78 63.20 3.48
CA GLY A 686 -37.11 64.22 4.48
C GLY A 686 -38.61 64.11 4.87
N SER A 687 -38.98 63.76 6.12
CA SER A 687 -40.31 64.06 6.73
C SER A 687 -40.54 63.62 8.21
N VAL A 688 -40.43 64.61 9.10
CA VAL A 688 -41.28 64.99 10.28
C VAL A 688 -41.61 64.08 11.49
N GLU A 689 -41.30 64.66 12.67
CA GLU A 689 -42.12 64.87 13.90
C GLU A 689 -42.15 63.89 15.11
N ALA A 690 -41.30 64.21 16.09
CA ALA A 690 -41.65 64.78 17.41
C ALA A 690 -42.46 63.99 18.49
N GLU A 691 -41.70 63.55 19.51
CA GLU A 691 -41.96 63.62 20.97
C GLU A 691 -43.36 63.40 21.60
N LYS A 692 -43.44 62.43 22.53
CA LYS A 692 -43.61 62.72 23.98
C LYS A 692 -43.41 61.49 24.90
N LYS A 693 -42.64 61.67 25.98
CA LYS A 693 -42.46 60.66 27.06
C LYS A 693 -43.70 60.59 27.98
N LYS A 694 -44.22 59.39 28.26
CA LYS A 694 -44.97 59.08 29.51
C LYS A 694 -44.81 57.60 29.92
N LYS A 695 -44.74 57.35 31.23
CA LYS A 695 -44.52 56.02 31.84
C LYS A 695 -45.78 55.16 31.81
N GLY A 696 -45.65 53.83 31.62
CA GLY A 696 -46.57 52.87 32.27
C GLY A 696 -46.86 51.52 31.59
N LYS A 697 -46.60 50.43 32.34
CA LYS A 697 -47.20 49.08 32.27
C LYS A 697 -46.95 48.13 31.07
N LYS A 698 -46.43 46.94 31.45
CA LYS A 698 -46.78 45.57 31.01
C LYS A 698 -46.95 45.25 29.52
N GLY A 699 -46.09 44.36 29.00
CA GLY A 699 -46.40 43.54 27.82
C GLY A 699 -45.19 42.79 27.26
N LYS A 700 -45.32 41.49 27.03
CA LYS A 700 -44.31 40.53 26.52
C LYS A 700 -43.33 41.10 25.47
N LYS A 701 -42.02 40.83 25.64
CA LYS A 701 -40.99 40.97 24.60
C LYS A 701 -40.60 39.58 24.07
N ASP A 702 -40.97 39.27 22.83
CA ASP A 702 -40.33 38.21 22.06
C ASP A 702 -38.95 38.70 21.62
N LYS A 703 -37.89 38.11 22.17
CA LYS A 703 -36.51 38.35 21.72
C LYS A 703 -36.14 37.34 20.63
N LYS A 704 -36.24 37.75 19.35
CA LYS A 704 -35.49 37.10 18.26
C LYS A 704 -33.99 37.15 18.61
N LYS A 705 -33.43 36.02 19.05
CA LYS A 705 -31.97 35.86 19.18
C LYS A 705 -31.38 35.78 17.76
N LYS A 706 -30.61 36.78 17.33
CA LYS A 706 -29.63 36.58 16.25
C LYS A 706 -28.63 35.53 16.74
N LYS A 707 -28.68 34.31 16.20
CA LYS A 707 -27.58 33.34 16.35
C LYS A 707 -26.40 33.90 15.56
N LYS A 708 -25.31 34.31 16.22
CA LYS A 708 -24.01 34.30 15.56
C LYS A 708 -23.74 32.84 15.17
N LYS A 709 -23.51 32.54 13.89
CA LYS A 709 -22.78 31.31 13.52
C LYS A 709 -21.43 31.42 14.25
N LYS A 710 -21.16 30.52 15.19
CA LYS A 710 -19.77 30.21 15.52
C LYS A 710 -19.30 29.31 14.38
N THR A 711 -18.40 29.81 13.54
CA THR A 711 -17.48 28.93 12.82
C THR A 711 -16.81 28.03 13.87
N ARG A 712 -16.78 26.72 13.63
CA ARG A 712 -15.90 25.84 14.42
C ARG A 712 -14.47 26.20 14.03
N LYS A 713 -13.53 26.17 15.00
CA LYS A 713 -12.11 26.08 14.65
C LYS A 713 -11.93 24.72 13.94
N SER A 714 -11.23 24.71 12.81
CA SER A 714 -10.78 23.48 12.15
C SER A 714 -9.71 22.79 13.02
N ASN A 715 -9.52 21.49 12.85
CA ASN A 715 -8.45 20.76 13.53
C ASN A 715 -7.16 20.94 12.71
N LYS A 716 -6.17 21.67 13.25
CA LYS A 716 -4.88 21.96 12.56
C LYS A 716 -4.21 20.68 12.04
N THR A 717 -4.11 19.62 12.85
CA THR A 717 -3.49 18.35 12.43
C THR A 717 -4.27 17.64 11.33
N TRP A 718 -5.60 17.77 11.30
CA TRP A 718 -6.42 17.21 10.21
C TRP A 718 -6.26 17.99 8.90
N LEU A 719 -6.24 19.32 8.95
CA LEU A 719 -6.04 20.16 7.78
C LEU A 719 -4.66 19.90 7.14
N HIS A 720 -3.63 19.79 8.00
CA HIS A 720 -2.28 19.41 7.61
C HIS A 720 -2.21 18.02 6.95
N PHE A 721 -2.96 17.05 7.48
CA PHE A 721 -3.10 15.73 6.86
C PHE A 721 -3.79 15.79 5.49
N LEU A 722 -4.86 16.57 5.32
CA LEU A 722 -5.49 16.74 4.01
C LEU A 722 -4.55 17.40 2.99
N LYS A 723 -3.74 18.38 3.42
CA LYS A 723 -2.74 19.01 2.56
C LYS A 723 -1.75 17.98 2.00
N HIS A 724 -1.18 17.12 2.85
CA HIS A 724 -0.29 16.05 2.40
C HIS A 724 -1.01 14.94 1.61
N ALA A 725 -2.28 14.63 1.95
CA ALA A 725 -3.07 13.65 1.21
C ALA A 725 -3.20 13.98 -0.28
N PHE A 726 -3.27 15.27 -0.61
CA PHE A 726 -3.31 15.79 -1.97
C PHE A 726 -1.98 16.40 -2.44
N VAL A 727 -0.85 16.02 -1.83
CA VAL A 727 0.51 16.47 -2.20
C VAL A 727 0.62 18.00 -2.34
N SER A 728 0.00 18.72 -1.42
CA SER A 728 -0.08 20.19 -1.38
C SER A 728 -0.66 20.85 -2.65
N THR A 729 -1.43 20.14 -3.48
CA THR A 729 -2.03 20.73 -4.69
C THR A 729 -3.39 21.39 -4.44
N VAL A 730 -4.16 20.95 -3.44
CA VAL A 730 -5.51 21.50 -3.15
C VAL A 730 -5.37 22.76 -2.29
N ASP A 731 -6.13 23.79 -2.65
CA ASP A 731 -6.00 25.11 -2.02
C ASP A 731 -6.64 25.17 -0.63
N ASP A 732 -6.04 25.99 0.22
CA ASP A 732 -6.22 25.97 1.67
C ASP A 732 -7.66 26.31 2.10
N ASP A 733 -8.41 27.05 1.28
CA ASP A 733 -9.78 27.47 1.55
C ASP A 733 -10.83 26.41 1.16
N ASP A 734 -10.55 25.58 0.15
CA ASP A 734 -11.39 24.41 -0.19
C ASP A 734 -11.35 23.39 0.95
N LEU A 735 -10.13 23.03 1.39
CA LEU A 735 -9.92 22.14 2.53
C LEU A 735 -10.53 22.69 3.84
N LYS A 736 -10.57 24.02 4.01
CA LYS A 736 -11.24 24.66 5.17
C LYS A 736 -12.76 24.54 5.09
N GLY A 737 -13.35 24.62 3.90
CA GLY A 737 -14.78 24.47 3.67
C GLY A 737 -15.32 23.12 4.13
N GLU A 738 -14.54 22.07 3.89
CA GLU A 738 -14.80 20.68 4.29
C GLU A 738 -14.56 20.47 5.80
N SER A 739 -13.54 21.11 6.37
CA SER A 739 -13.12 20.91 7.77
C SER A 739 -14.07 21.38 8.91
N ALA A 740 -15.28 21.88 8.60
CA ALA A 740 -16.06 22.85 9.42
C ALA A 740 -17.24 22.34 10.30
#